data_AF-A0A2D8T8Q3-F1
#
_entry.id   AF-A0A2D8T8Q3-F1
#
_cell.length_a   1.000
_cell.length_b   1.000
_cell.length_c   1.000
_cell.angle_alpha   90.00
_cell.angle_beta   90.00
_cell.angle_gamma   90.00
#
_symmetry.space_group_name_H-M   'P 1'
#
loop_
_entity.id
_entity.type
_entity.pdbx_description
1 polymer ?
#
loop_
_entity_poly.entity_id
_entity_poly.type
_entity_poly.pdbx_seq_one_letter_code
_entity_poly.pdbx_strand_id
1 'polypeptide(L)'
;MFGTPATDAALEARVAQLEAALASLTGTVTGNAGDAAGAIEAVAQQREAGDDAAHQGIAEAVDGSVRRTEDVASMLGGEIVQRAQETAALGQKVSAVKGEAVQASVIAASDAIASDVATVRDARGEVLTARDQAQAAAQTALFGTIHPDYATGLAATAIGAEWVSYGPASSYATRWLKTSATTAQFQDAYPNKAAFDRVNDALNPDPEGAMAVDPDGLGIGGTLGDGTLVGKQLALSGVELIPTDDPHLTVLDPDGLVAWTADPAVARTFSTAEGKEIDALCEVVQPSTDANAGVDRDGLATWYADGQGFIISGGKLVVGDLVITPGSPDQLLLVDPDGLVIYDSADIVTGGDGSGTGSDAVYAARDAANVAYAMAGRNDLMPIVQQIERGKVNIILTYGQSLRRSSRGYPPLTTVQPAYSDTHVYSFGQACRPADDDDTVYQPVTSAALYPLLAVCHYNNGTLIDNAGLAAIGPDTAVPGESFSISAAYWLRQQCLAKWGVEEDADTPFVVLDCAVGGKSVAHLSKGATPNLYNRIPSGLTQIRDLPAFAGKEFRLVLVDWGQGENDYYEGLSGANPDAQKYQAAVQKLMDDIYADTLAIFNNGQKRPAVFIAQAGGAFTTDATNLHVGQAQLNLVTQVDGYFPTGPNYPVVNVPSAHPDNNGYRWLGQYCGRAWASVLVHGRRPNIVYPRRATWDAETNEIIIDFMSTGGAISEGHPFDGFTPQVVANLGISAKYGSAVLTLSDVRLVGAMTVAAKLVTTPAGPPLVQIGTKALDNGYIGLRCASRMTSPETYTFIPNAGQDPAANVPTLVGKPYNLDDWCWAASLQSEQI
;
A
#
# COMPACT_ATOMS: atom_id res chain seq x y z
N MET A 1 -44.02 23.39 47.87
CA MET A 1 -44.16 22.06 48.49
C MET A 1 -43.30 21.12 47.68
N PHE A 2 -42.08 20.91 48.13
CA PHE A 2 -41.13 20.01 47.51
C PHE A 2 -41.63 18.59 47.74
N GLY A 3 -42.10 17.94 46.69
CA GLY A 3 -42.22 16.49 46.72
C GLY A 3 -40.82 15.93 46.89
N THR A 4 -40.64 15.14 47.94
CA THR A 4 -39.47 14.31 48.21
C THR A 4 -39.01 13.65 46.91
N PRO A 5 -37.71 13.68 46.52
CA PRO A 5 -37.26 12.92 45.37
C PRO A 5 -37.51 11.46 45.70
N ALA A 6 -38.43 10.84 44.95
CA ALA A 6 -38.66 9.41 45.03
C ALA A 6 -37.32 8.73 44.80
N THR A 7 -36.87 7.92 45.76
CA THR A 7 -35.83 6.94 45.53
C THR A 7 -36.29 6.12 44.33
N ASP A 8 -35.46 6.09 43.29
CA ASP A 8 -35.80 5.41 42.05
C ASP A 8 -35.86 3.92 42.36
N ALA A 9 -37.08 3.39 42.57
CA ALA A 9 -37.31 1.99 42.89
C ALA A 9 -36.74 1.06 41.81
N ALA A 10 -36.51 1.58 40.60
CA ALA A 10 -35.80 0.86 39.55
C ALA A 10 -34.31 0.69 39.88
N LEU A 11 -33.67 1.68 40.50
CA LEU A 11 -32.27 1.63 40.93
C LEU A 11 -32.09 0.66 42.12
N GLU A 12 -32.95 0.73 43.13
CA GLU A 12 -32.92 -0.23 44.26
C GLU A 12 -33.19 -1.68 43.81
N ALA A 13 -34.13 -1.88 42.88
CA ALA A 13 -34.37 -3.20 42.30
C ALA A 13 -33.20 -3.70 41.44
N ARG A 14 -32.48 -2.78 40.76
CA ARG A 14 -31.28 -3.10 39.97
C ARG A 14 -30.10 -3.46 40.87
N VAL A 15 -29.93 -2.76 41.99
CA VAL A 15 -28.89 -3.05 43.00
C VAL A 15 -29.14 -4.44 43.61
N ALA A 16 -30.37 -4.75 44.00
CA ALA A 16 -30.71 -6.09 44.52
C ALA A 16 -30.50 -7.21 43.48
N GLN A 17 -30.74 -6.95 42.19
CA GLN A 17 -30.43 -7.90 41.11
C GLN A 17 -28.92 -8.12 40.94
N LEU A 18 -28.11 -7.08 41.12
CA LEU A 18 -26.66 -7.14 41.01
C LEU A 18 -26.02 -7.82 42.23
N GLU A 19 -26.51 -7.56 43.44
CA GLU A 19 -26.10 -8.29 44.65
C GLU A 19 -26.40 -9.78 44.54
N ALA A 20 -27.55 -10.14 43.96
CA ALA A 20 -27.92 -11.53 43.70
C ALA A 20 -27.04 -12.18 42.60
N ALA A 21 -26.70 -11.43 41.54
CA ALA A 21 -25.79 -11.90 40.49
C ALA A 21 -24.37 -12.10 41.03
N LEU A 22 -23.88 -11.18 41.88
CA LEU A 22 -22.58 -11.26 42.55
C LEU A 22 -22.52 -12.47 43.48
N ALA A 23 -23.54 -12.70 44.32
CA ALA A 23 -23.62 -13.87 45.19
C ALA A 23 -23.62 -15.19 44.39
N SER A 24 -24.28 -15.21 43.22
CA SER A 24 -24.27 -16.36 42.30
C SER A 24 -22.89 -16.58 41.67
N LEU A 25 -22.18 -15.50 41.31
CA LEU A 25 -20.87 -15.56 40.69
C LEU A 25 -19.79 -16.02 41.70
N THR A 26 -19.80 -15.45 42.91
CA THR A 26 -18.91 -15.88 44.01
C THR A 26 -19.16 -17.34 44.37
N GLY A 27 -20.42 -17.80 44.38
CA GLY A 27 -20.77 -19.21 44.57
C GLY A 27 -20.21 -20.13 43.47
N THR A 28 -20.24 -19.68 42.21
CA THR A 28 -19.70 -20.43 41.06
C THR A 28 -18.17 -20.52 41.12
N VAL A 29 -17.49 -19.44 41.49
CA VAL A 29 -16.03 -19.41 41.67
C VAL A 29 -15.58 -20.31 42.82
N THR A 30 -16.30 -20.27 43.95
CA THR A 30 -16.03 -21.15 45.10
C THR A 30 -16.25 -22.63 44.74
N GLY A 31 -17.27 -22.92 43.93
CA GLY A 31 -17.52 -24.26 43.38
C GLY A 31 -16.40 -24.75 42.47
N ASN A 32 -15.95 -23.92 41.53
CA ASN A 32 -14.84 -24.24 40.62
C ASN A 32 -13.51 -24.48 41.36
N ALA A 33 -13.25 -23.73 42.44
CA ALA A 33 -12.09 -23.96 43.32
C ALA A 33 -12.21 -25.29 44.08
N GLY A 34 -13.41 -25.66 44.52
CA GLY A 34 -13.70 -26.97 45.11
C GLY A 34 -13.53 -28.13 44.13
N ASP A 35 -13.96 -27.97 42.87
CA ASP A 35 -13.78 -28.97 41.81
C ASP A 35 -12.30 -29.18 41.46
N ALA A 36 -11.51 -28.10 41.43
CA ALA A 36 -10.06 -28.18 41.25
C ALA A 36 -9.39 -28.90 42.43
N ALA A 37 -9.77 -28.59 43.67
CA ALA A 37 -9.27 -29.28 44.86
C ALA A 37 -9.63 -30.77 44.87
N GLY A 38 -10.86 -31.13 44.47
CA GLY A 38 -11.32 -32.53 44.36
C GLY A 38 -10.62 -33.32 43.25
N ALA A 39 -10.33 -32.68 42.10
CA ALA A 39 -9.54 -33.30 41.03
C ALA A 39 -8.08 -33.56 41.46
N ILE A 40 -7.49 -32.65 42.22
CA ILE A 40 -6.14 -32.80 42.80
C ILE A 40 -6.11 -33.95 43.82
N GLU A 41 -7.12 -34.08 44.67
CA GLU A 41 -7.23 -35.15 45.67
C GLU A 41 -7.45 -36.54 45.02
N ALA A 42 -8.19 -36.60 43.91
CA ALA A 42 -8.37 -37.81 43.10
C ALA A 42 -7.07 -38.27 42.42
N VAL A 43 -6.22 -37.33 41.98
CA VAL A 43 -4.91 -37.65 41.37
C VAL A 43 -3.88 -38.06 42.41
N ALA A 44 -3.92 -37.52 43.63
CA ALA A 44 -3.11 -38.00 44.74
C ALA A 44 -3.34 -39.49 45.04
N GLN A 45 -4.58 -39.98 44.87
CA GLN A 45 -4.92 -41.41 44.97
C GLN A 45 -4.47 -42.25 43.76
N GLN A 46 -4.39 -41.67 42.56
CA GLN A 46 -3.93 -42.35 41.33
C GLN A 46 -2.41 -42.36 41.15
N ARG A 47 -1.68 -41.51 41.87
CA ARG A 47 -0.20 -41.47 41.89
C ARG A 47 0.45 -42.73 42.48
N GLU A 48 -0.29 -43.57 43.20
CA GLU A 48 0.18 -44.92 43.56
C GLU A 48 0.29 -45.87 42.35
N ALA A 49 -0.27 -45.54 41.18
CA ALA A 49 -0.29 -46.39 39.99
C ALA A 49 0.69 -45.99 38.86
N GLY A 50 1.36 -44.83 38.96
CA GLY A 50 2.50 -44.47 38.10
C GLY A 50 2.20 -44.20 36.61
N ASP A 51 1.18 -43.40 36.29
CA ASP A 51 0.80 -43.13 34.89
C ASP A 51 0.87 -41.61 34.55
N ASP A 52 1.63 -41.25 33.51
CA ASP A 52 1.90 -39.87 33.08
C ASP A 52 0.65 -39.10 32.63
N ALA A 53 -0.45 -39.81 32.31
CA ALA A 53 -1.74 -39.23 31.96
C ALA A 53 -2.37 -38.40 33.11
N ALA A 54 -2.04 -38.72 34.37
CA ALA A 54 -2.57 -38.02 35.53
C ALA A 54 -1.96 -36.61 35.70
N HIS A 55 -0.73 -36.40 35.22
CA HIS A 55 -0.06 -35.09 35.25
C HIS A 55 -0.65 -34.11 34.23
N GLN A 56 -1.09 -34.62 33.08
CA GLN A 56 -1.70 -33.81 32.02
C GLN A 56 -3.11 -33.35 32.40
N GLY A 57 -3.89 -34.23 33.05
CA GLY A 57 -5.23 -33.88 33.56
C GLY A 57 -5.23 -32.81 34.66
N ILE A 58 -4.17 -32.73 35.49
CA ILE A 58 -4.00 -31.65 36.48
C ILE A 58 -3.72 -30.33 35.79
N ALA A 59 -2.80 -30.32 34.82
CA ALA A 59 -2.43 -29.11 34.09
C ALA A 59 -3.66 -28.50 33.37
N GLU A 60 -4.48 -29.34 32.75
CA GLU A 60 -5.70 -28.92 32.06
C GLU A 60 -6.80 -28.42 33.02
N ALA A 61 -6.94 -29.03 34.21
CA ALA A 61 -7.91 -28.61 35.22
C ALA A 61 -7.53 -27.26 35.87
N VAL A 62 -6.24 -27.06 36.15
CA VAL A 62 -5.69 -25.81 36.70
C VAL A 62 -5.77 -24.69 35.67
N ASP A 63 -5.32 -24.93 34.43
CA ASP A 63 -5.37 -23.97 33.32
C ASP A 63 -6.82 -23.59 32.96
N GLY A 64 -7.74 -24.55 32.98
CA GLY A 64 -9.17 -24.29 32.81
C GLY A 64 -9.78 -23.45 33.94
N SER A 65 -9.33 -23.63 35.19
CA SER A 65 -9.82 -22.86 36.35
C SER A 65 -9.27 -21.42 36.35
N VAL A 66 -7.99 -21.25 35.98
CA VAL A 66 -7.33 -19.94 35.83
C VAL A 66 -8.02 -19.12 34.74
N ARG A 67 -8.23 -19.68 33.53
CA ARG A 67 -8.94 -18.97 32.45
C ARG A 67 -10.35 -18.53 32.85
N ARG A 68 -11.14 -19.42 33.46
CA ARG A 68 -12.50 -19.06 33.92
C ARG A 68 -12.50 -17.95 34.99
N THR A 69 -11.43 -17.85 35.79
CA THR A 69 -11.26 -16.81 36.81
C THR A 69 -10.81 -15.48 36.20
N GLU A 70 -9.96 -15.53 35.17
CA GLU A 70 -9.51 -14.36 34.40
C GLU A 70 -10.62 -13.75 33.55
N ASP A 71 -11.49 -14.57 32.96
CA ASP A 71 -12.68 -14.11 32.25
C ASP A 71 -13.62 -13.32 33.18
N VAL A 72 -13.82 -13.80 34.41
CA VAL A 72 -14.61 -13.10 35.44
C VAL A 72 -13.93 -11.81 35.90
N ALA A 73 -12.61 -11.81 36.09
CA ALA A 73 -11.85 -10.60 36.47
C ALA A 73 -11.82 -9.55 35.33
N SER A 74 -11.87 -9.99 34.08
CA SER A 74 -11.96 -9.15 32.89
C SER A 74 -13.35 -8.52 32.76
N MET A 75 -14.42 -9.30 32.95
CA MET A 75 -15.80 -8.78 33.00
C MET A 75 -16.00 -7.74 34.10
N LEU A 76 -15.51 -8.02 35.32
CA LEU A 76 -15.54 -7.05 36.43
C LEU A 76 -14.72 -5.79 36.11
N GLY A 77 -13.62 -5.92 35.37
CA GLY A 77 -12.80 -4.80 34.89
C GLY A 77 -13.57 -3.88 33.93
N GLY A 78 -14.30 -4.46 32.97
CA GLY A 78 -15.17 -3.71 32.06
C GLY A 78 -16.27 -2.95 32.80
N GLU A 79 -16.90 -3.58 33.81
CA GLU A 79 -17.96 -2.95 34.58
C GLU A 79 -17.45 -1.81 35.50
N ILE A 80 -16.22 -1.91 36.03
CA ILE A 80 -15.54 -0.81 36.76
C ILE A 80 -15.34 0.40 35.85
N VAL A 81 -14.87 0.19 34.61
CA VAL A 81 -14.60 1.27 33.65
C VAL A 81 -15.89 1.98 33.27
N GLN A 82 -16.95 1.23 33.00
CA GLN A 82 -18.26 1.80 32.66
C GLN A 82 -18.81 2.66 33.81
N ARG A 83 -18.78 2.17 35.06
CA ARG A 83 -19.28 2.95 36.22
C ARG A 83 -18.42 4.16 36.57
N ALA A 84 -17.10 4.10 36.32
CA ALA A 84 -16.22 5.26 36.49
C ALA A 84 -16.52 6.38 35.48
N GLN A 85 -16.85 6.01 34.24
CA GLN A 85 -17.29 6.96 33.20
C GLN A 85 -18.65 7.60 33.55
N GLU A 86 -19.60 6.82 34.08
CA GLU A 86 -20.88 7.33 34.55
C GLU A 86 -20.71 8.33 35.71
N THR A 87 -19.81 8.03 36.65
CA THR A 87 -19.43 8.95 37.75
C THR A 87 -18.85 10.26 37.20
N ALA A 88 -17.93 10.18 36.23
CA ALA A 88 -17.32 11.36 35.61
C ALA A 88 -18.32 12.22 34.84
N ALA A 89 -19.23 11.59 34.08
CA ALA A 89 -20.31 12.27 33.36
C ALA A 89 -21.29 12.96 34.30
N LEU A 90 -21.60 12.35 35.46
CA LEU A 90 -22.38 12.98 36.52
C LEU A 90 -21.63 14.18 37.12
N GLY A 91 -20.33 14.09 37.38
CA GLY A 91 -19.50 15.21 37.86
C GLY A 91 -19.47 16.41 36.91
N GLN A 92 -19.45 16.16 35.59
CA GLN A 92 -19.59 17.21 34.57
C GLN A 92 -20.99 17.84 34.56
N LYS A 93 -22.04 17.04 34.78
CA LYS A 93 -23.41 17.56 34.94
C LYS A 93 -23.57 18.39 36.22
N VAL A 94 -22.95 17.98 37.34
CA VAL A 94 -22.92 18.76 38.60
C VAL A 94 -22.34 20.16 38.36
N SER A 95 -21.27 20.26 37.58
CA SER A 95 -20.58 21.53 37.29
C SER A 95 -21.34 22.44 36.32
N ALA A 96 -22.32 21.91 35.57
CA ALA A 96 -23.14 22.66 34.62
C ALA A 96 -24.51 23.12 35.16
N VAL A 97 -25.02 22.55 36.27
CA VAL A 97 -26.37 22.85 36.79
C VAL A 97 -26.39 24.09 37.69
N LYS A 98 -27.40 24.96 37.53
CA LYS A 98 -27.67 26.10 38.43
C LYS A 98 -28.88 25.83 39.32
N GLY A 99 -28.65 25.69 40.64
CA GLY A 99 -29.67 25.55 41.68
C GLY A 99 -29.28 24.51 42.75
N GLU A 100 -29.17 24.93 44.01
CA GLU A 100 -28.55 24.14 45.11
C GLU A 100 -29.21 22.77 45.34
N ALA A 101 -30.54 22.65 45.21
CA ALA A 101 -31.24 21.38 45.46
C ALA A 101 -30.98 20.31 44.39
N VAL A 102 -30.88 20.71 43.10
CA VAL A 102 -30.58 19.77 41.99
C VAL A 102 -29.11 19.39 42.01
N GLN A 103 -28.23 20.35 42.32
CA GLN A 103 -26.80 20.09 42.46
C GLN A 103 -26.51 19.09 43.59
N ALA A 104 -27.20 19.20 44.73
CA ALA A 104 -27.04 18.26 45.85
C ALA A 104 -27.50 16.83 45.51
N SER A 105 -28.59 16.65 44.75
CA SER A 105 -29.05 15.31 44.34
C SER A 105 -28.11 14.64 43.35
N VAL A 106 -27.51 15.41 42.41
CA VAL A 106 -26.55 14.88 41.43
C VAL A 106 -25.21 14.55 42.09
N ILE A 107 -24.77 15.33 43.08
CA ILE A 107 -23.59 15.01 43.90
C ILE A 107 -23.81 13.71 44.69
N ALA A 108 -24.96 13.55 45.37
CA ALA A 108 -25.25 12.33 46.12
C ALA A 108 -25.29 11.06 45.24
N ALA A 109 -25.80 11.17 43.99
CA ALA A 109 -25.76 10.08 43.03
C ALA A 109 -24.34 9.78 42.53
N SER A 110 -23.52 10.80 42.31
CA SER A 110 -22.11 10.65 41.94
C SER A 110 -21.32 9.95 43.06
N ASP A 111 -21.55 10.31 44.32
CA ASP A 111 -20.87 9.71 45.47
C ASP A 111 -21.28 8.24 45.67
N ALA A 112 -22.56 7.89 45.43
CA ALA A 112 -23.03 6.51 45.49
C ALA A 112 -22.39 5.63 44.39
N ILE A 113 -22.30 6.10 43.14
CA ILE A 113 -21.65 5.35 42.05
C ILE A 113 -20.14 5.24 42.29
N ALA A 114 -19.50 6.28 42.85
CA ALA A 114 -18.10 6.22 43.24
C ALA A 114 -17.84 5.15 44.33
N SER A 115 -18.77 5.00 45.28
CA SER A 115 -18.74 3.92 46.28
C SER A 115 -18.90 2.54 45.65
N ASP A 116 -19.82 2.37 44.69
CA ASP A 116 -20.02 1.12 43.95
C ASP A 116 -18.76 0.72 43.16
N VAL A 117 -18.12 1.68 42.48
CA VAL A 117 -16.86 1.49 41.76
C VAL A 117 -15.76 0.97 42.69
N ALA A 118 -15.70 1.48 43.92
CA ALA A 118 -14.74 1.00 44.92
C ALA A 118 -15.02 -0.46 45.32
N THR A 119 -16.28 -0.80 45.61
CA THR A 119 -16.67 -2.17 45.99
C THR A 119 -16.41 -3.20 44.87
N VAL A 120 -16.69 -2.86 43.61
CA VAL A 120 -16.41 -3.77 42.47
C VAL A 120 -14.90 -3.92 42.24
N ARG A 121 -14.11 -2.86 42.46
CA ARG A 121 -12.64 -2.91 42.40
C ARG A 121 -12.05 -3.82 43.47
N ASP A 122 -12.55 -3.73 44.69
CA ASP A 122 -12.12 -4.59 45.80
C ASP A 122 -12.47 -6.07 45.50
N ALA A 123 -13.68 -6.34 44.99
CA ALA A 123 -14.10 -7.68 44.57
C ALA A 123 -13.22 -8.27 43.44
N ARG A 124 -12.81 -7.46 42.46
CA ARG A 124 -11.85 -7.89 41.42
C ARG A 124 -10.49 -8.23 42.02
N GLY A 125 -10.05 -7.49 43.04
CA GLY A 125 -8.82 -7.78 43.78
C GLY A 125 -8.85 -9.13 44.50
N GLU A 126 -9.99 -9.47 45.12
CA GLU A 126 -10.20 -10.77 45.76
C GLU A 126 -10.19 -11.94 44.76
N VAL A 127 -10.79 -11.75 43.56
CA VAL A 127 -10.79 -12.76 42.47
C VAL A 127 -9.38 -13.04 41.94
N LEU A 128 -8.57 -11.99 41.73
CA LEU A 128 -7.17 -12.14 41.30
C LEU A 128 -6.31 -12.82 42.38
N THR A 129 -6.56 -12.51 43.66
CA THR A 129 -5.88 -13.17 44.77
C THR A 129 -6.19 -14.67 44.84
N ALA A 130 -7.43 -15.07 44.53
CA ALA A 130 -7.84 -16.48 44.49
C ALA A 130 -7.19 -17.25 43.33
N ARG A 131 -7.00 -16.60 42.16
CA ARG A 131 -6.23 -17.15 41.02
C ARG A 131 -4.79 -17.44 41.44
N ASP A 132 -4.13 -16.46 42.06
CA ASP A 132 -2.72 -16.58 42.48
C ASP A 132 -2.54 -17.71 43.53
N GLN A 133 -3.52 -17.89 44.42
CA GLN A 133 -3.54 -19.01 45.39
C GLN A 133 -3.68 -20.38 44.72
N ALA A 134 -4.53 -20.51 43.69
CA ALA A 134 -4.72 -21.76 42.95
C ALA A 134 -3.44 -22.17 42.17
N GLN A 135 -2.72 -21.17 41.63
CA GLN A 135 -1.48 -21.37 40.90
C GLN A 135 -0.29 -21.72 41.81
N ALA A 136 -0.21 -21.10 42.99
CA ALA A 136 0.79 -21.43 44.01
C ALA A 136 0.63 -22.88 44.55
N ALA A 137 -0.61 -23.36 44.66
CA ALA A 137 -0.90 -24.75 45.02
C ALA A 137 -0.42 -25.75 43.95
N ALA A 138 -0.54 -25.41 42.67
CA ALA A 138 -0.06 -26.22 41.54
C ALA A 138 1.48 -26.28 41.48
N GLN A 139 2.18 -25.17 41.73
CA GLN A 139 3.64 -25.13 41.81
C GLN A 139 4.19 -25.99 42.96
N THR A 140 3.52 -25.94 44.12
CA THR A 140 3.88 -26.77 45.29
C THR A 140 3.76 -28.27 44.99
N ALA A 141 2.78 -28.67 44.17
CA ALA A 141 2.57 -30.07 43.77
C ALA A 141 3.60 -30.60 42.74
N LEU A 142 4.20 -29.71 41.93
CA LEU A 142 5.14 -30.08 40.87
C LEU A 142 6.61 -30.16 41.33
N PHE A 143 7.03 -29.24 42.20
CA PHE A 143 8.43 -29.11 42.62
C PHE A 143 8.67 -29.33 44.12
N GLY A 144 7.61 -29.50 44.93
CA GLY A 144 7.72 -29.57 46.37
C GLY A 144 8.10 -28.22 47.00
N THR A 145 8.39 -28.22 48.31
CA THR A 145 8.76 -26.98 49.03
C THR A 145 10.24 -26.64 48.80
N ILE A 146 10.54 -25.36 48.57
CA ILE A 146 11.89 -24.89 48.30
C ILE A 146 12.57 -24.49 49.61
N HIS A 147 13.77 -25.02 49.85
CA HIS A 147 14.56 -24.76 51.04
C HIS A 147 15.95 -24.19 50.69
N PRO A 148 16.52 -23.33 51.55
CA PRO A 148 17.77 -22.63 51.26
C PRO A 148 18.99 -23.56 51.19
N ASP A 149 18.93 -24.74 51.80
CA ASP A 149 19.97 -25.76 51.74
C ASP A 149 19.42 -27.17 51.98
N TYR A 150 20.25 -28.18 51.67
CA TYR A 150 19.89 -29.60 51.76
C TYR A 150 19.54 -30.05 53.17
N ALA A 151 20.26 -29.59 54.19
CA ALA A 151 20.07 -30.04 55.57
C ALA A 151 18.73 -29.54 56.14
N THR A 152 18.37 -28.30 55.79
CA THR A 152 17.10 -27.67 56.17
C THR A 152 15.92 -28.38 55.51
N GLY A 153 16.03 -28.68 54.21
CA GLY A 153 14.99 -29.42 53.49
C GLY A 153 14.83 -30.87 53.94
N LEU A 154 15.93 -31.58 54.23
CA LEU A 154 15.90 -32.94 54.75
C LEU A 154 15.25 -33.01 56.14
N ALA A 155 15.46 -32.01 57.00
CA ALA A 155 14.88 -31.97 58.34
C ALA A 155 13.37 -31.65 58.33
N ALA A 156 12.94 -30.72 57.45
CA ALA A 156 11.57 -30.20 57.41
C ALA A 156 10.60 -31.05 56.59
N THR A 157 11.08 -31.85 55.64
CA THR A 157 10.23 -32.62 54.71
C THR A 157 9.83 -33.98 55.31
N ALA A 158 8.59 -34.43 55.10
CA ALA A 158 8.11 -35.73 55.57
C ALA A 158 8.70 -36.90 54.75
N ILE A 159 8.80 -38.10 55.33
CA ILE A 159 9.29 -39.29 54.60
C ILE A 159 8.27 -39.65 53.50
N GLY A 160 8.76 -39.83 52.27
CA GLY A 160 7.95 -40.06 51.07
C GLY A 160 7.63 -38.80 50.25
N ALA A 161 8.03 -37.60 50.71
CA ALA A 161 7.79 -36.34 50.01
C ALA A 161 9.08 -35.77 49.37
N GLU A 162 8.91 -34.96 48.33
CA GLU A 162 9.99 -34.32 47.57
C GLU A 162 10.19 -32.85 47.95
N TRP A 163 11.41 -32.35 47.80
CA TRP A 163 11.76 -30.94 48.02
C TRP A 163 12.93 -30.48 47.14
N VAL A 164 13.08 -29.16 46.96
CA VAL A 164 14.21 -28.55 46.25
C VAL A 164 15.09 -27.79 47.23
N SER A 165 16.41 -27.92 47.08
CA SER A 165 17.38 -27.18 47.89
C SER A 165 18.45 -26.50 47.05
N TYR A 166 18.97 -25.36 47.53
CA TYR A 166 20.05 -24.64 46.87
C TYR A 166 21.43 -25.06 47.37
N GLY A 167 22.40 -25.06 46.46
CA GLY A 167 23.81 -25.11 46.78
C GLY A 167 24.31 -23.81 47.43
N PRO A 168 25.51 -23.78 48.00
CA PRO A 168 26.06 -22.60 48.68
C PRO A 168 25.96 -21.33 47.82
N ALA A 169 25.42 -20.25 48.38
CA ALA A 169 25.17 -18.96 47.72
C ALA A 169 24.36 -19.04 46.40
N SER A 170 23.46 -20.03 46.27
CA SER A 170 22.57 -20.20 45.09
C SER A 170 23.28 -20.64 43.81
N SER A 171 24.46 -21.25 43.95
CA SER A 171 25.32 -21.72 42.86
C SER A 171 24.77 -22.89 42.05
N TYR A 172 23.78 -23.63 42.57
CA TYR A 172 23.01 -24.68 41.87
C TYR A 172 21.71 -24.95 42.64
N ALA A 173 20.73 -25.61 42.02
CA ALA A 173 19.51 -26.07 42.67
C ALA A 173 19.33 -27.58 42.45
N THR A 174 18.79 -28.32 43.43
CA THR A 174 18.70 -29.79 43.35
C THR A 174 17.46 -30.32 44.04
N ARG A 175 16.75 -31.24 43.38
CA ARG A 175 15.52 -31.88 43.89
C ARG A 175 15.81 -33.26 44.48
N TRP A 176 15.18 -33.54 45.62
CA TRP A 176 15.41 -34.71 46.44
C TRP A 176 14.10 -35.34 46.90
N LEU A 177 14.04 -36.68 46.96
CA LEU A 177 12.95 -37.44 47.57
C LEU A 177 13.41 -37.98 48.93
N LYS A 178 12.68 -37.67 50.01
CA LYS A 178 13.06 -38.17 51.34
C LYS A 178 12.68 -39.64 51.51
N THR A 179 13.67 -40.52 51.59
CA THR A 179 13.46 -41.97 51.67
C THR A 179 13.55 -42.52 53.09
N SER A 180 14.20 -41.80 54.01
CA SER A 180 14.19 -42.12 55.44
C SER A 180 14.38 -40.87 56.31
N ALA A 181 14.38 -41.03 57.64
CA ALA A 181 14.59 -39.92 58.57
C ALA A 181 15.94 -39.20 58.38
N THR A 182 16.96 -39.88 57.85
CA THR A 182 18.32 -39.35 57.73
C THR A 182 18.87 -39.39 56.30
N THR A 183 18.12 -39.92 55.33
CA THR A 183 18.58 -40.08 53.95
C THR A 183 17.53 -39.68 52.93
N ALA A 184 17.99 -39.16 51.80
CA ALA A 184 17.17 -38.83 50.64
C ALA A 184 17.87 -39.24 49.35
N GLN A 185 17.05 -39.48 48.33
CA GLN A 185 17.49 -39.89 47.00
C GLN A 185 17.49 -38.68 46.05
N PHE A 186 18.56 -38.54 45.28
CA PHE A 186 18.68 -37.54 44.22
C PHE A 186 17.70 -37.82 43.08
N GLN A 187 17.04 -36.78 42.60
CA GLN A 187 16.19 -36.86 41.41
C GLN A 187 16.81 -36.12 40.23
N ASP A 188 17.04 -34.81 40.35
CA ASP A 188 17.63 -33.95 39.29
C ASP A 188 18.26 -32.64 39.84
N ALA A 189 19.04 -31.93 39.02
CA ALA A 189 19.74 -30.68 39.39
C ALA A 189 19.86 -29.64 38.26
N TYR A 190 19.97 -28.37 38.66
CA TYR A 190 20.03 -27.18 37.81
C TYR A 190 21.30 -26.37 38.10
N PRO A 191 21.95 -25.80 37.07
CA PRO A 191 23.32 -25.29 37.15
C PRO A 191 23.48 -23.98 37.94
N ASN A 192 22.40 -23.27 38.23
CA ASN A 192 22.33 -22.15 39.17
C ASN A 192 20.85 -21.84 39.50
N LYS A 193 20.60 -21.03 40.54
CA LYS A 193 19.24 -20.66 40.93
C LYS A 193 18.47 -19.93 39.81
N ALA A 194 19.10 -19.09 38.99
CA ALA A 194 18.43 -18.41 37.89
C ALA A 194 17.94 -19.36 36.77
N ALA A 195 18.64 -20.47 36.54
CA ALA A 195 18.20 -21.51 35.60
C ALA A 195 17.00 -22.31 36.12
N PHE A 196 16.92 -22.52 37.43
CA PHE A 196 15.73 -23.09 38.08
C PHE A 196 14.57 -22.09 38.10
N ASP A 197 14.83 -20.82 38.43
CA ASP A 197 13.84 -19.74 38.44
C ASP A 197 13.22 -19.56 37.05
N ARG A 198 13.98 -19.66 35.95
CA ARG A 198 13.44 -19.59 34.57
C ARG A 198 12.49 -20.74 34.21
N VAL A 199 12.71 -21.97 34.71
CA VAL A 199 11.79 -23.10 34.49
C VAL A 199 10.55 -22.97 35.38
N ASN A 200 10.73 -22.44 36.59
CA ASN A 200 9.66 -22.08 37.50
C ASN A 200 8.79 -20.93 36.95
N ASP A 201 9.40 -19.96 36.28
CA ASP A 201 8.74 -18.82 35.62
C ASP A 201 8.06 -19.25 34.31
N ALA A 202 8.57 -20.24 33.59
CA ALA A 202 7.91 -20.78 32.39
C ALA A 202 6.60 -21.55 32.69
N LEU A 203 6.45 -22.05 33.93
CA LEU A 203 5.20 -22.64 34.45
C LEU A 203 4.30 -21.60 35.12
N ASN A 204 4.74 -20.34 35.12
CA ASN A 204 4.01 -19.18 35.53
C ASN A 204 3.62 -18.42 34.24
N PRO A 205 2.52 -18.77 33.56
CA PRO A 205 2.17 -18.12 32.31
C PRO A 205 1.84 -16.64 32.57
N ASP A 206 2.75 -15.78 32.14
CA ASP A 206 2.42 -14.48 31.54
C ASP A 206 3.31 -14.32 30.27
N PRO A 207 2.90 -13.54 29.26
CA PRO A 207 2.89 -13.98 27.86
C PRO A 207 3.90 -13.23 26.95
N GLU A 208 4.16 -13.77 25.75
CA GLU A 208 4.66 -13.12 24.48
C GLU A 208 6.05 -13.53 23.88
N GLY A 209 6.06 -13.89 22.57
CA GLY A 209 7.22 -13.90 21.64
C GLY A 209 7.16 -14.88 20.43
N ALA A 210 7.20 -14.39 19.17
CA ALA A 210 7.05 -15.15 17.89
C ALA A 210 8.25 -14.99 16.88
N MET A 211 8.44 -15.93 15.94
CA MET A 211 9.53 -15.95 14.93
C MET A 211 9.05 -15.72 13.48
N ALA A 212 9.87 -15.06 12.64
CA ALA A 212 9.64 -14.90 11.19
C ALA A 212 10.67 -15.68 10.32
N VAL A 213 10.19 -16.25 9.22
CA VAL A 213 10.93 -17.13 8.29
C VAL A 213 10.74 -16.65 6.85
N ASP A 214 11.76 -16.82 6.00
CA ASP A 214 11.66 -16.50 4.55
C ASP A 214 11.01 -17.65 3.73
N PRO A 215 10.73 -17.44 2.42
CA PRO A 215 10.05 -18.43 1.57
C PRO A 215 10.81 -19.76 1.37
N ASP A 216 12.11 -19.83 1.69
CA ASP A 216 12.93 -21.03 1.58
C ASP A 216 13.12 -21.73 2.95
N GLY A 217 12.50 -21.19 4.01
CA GLY A 217 12.51 -21.74 5.36
C GLY A 217 13.74 -21.38 6.19
N LEU A 218 14.52 -20.36 5.80
CA LEU A 218 15.64 -19.86 6.60
C LEU A 218 15.16 -18.75 7.54
N GLY A 219 15.39 -18.91 8.84
CA GLY A 219 15.03 -17.91 9.85
C GLY A 219 15.88 -16.65 9.70
N ILE A 220 15.24 -15.53 9.37
CA ILE A 220 15.89 -14.22 9.14
C ILE A 220 15.86 -13.31 10.38
N GLY A 221 15.10 -13.68 11.40
CA GLY A 221 15.10 -13.01 12.70
C GLY A 221 13.79 -13.20 13.45
N GLY A 222 13.88 -13.18 14.78
CA GLY A 222 12.75 -13.25 15.70
C GLY A 222 13.20 -12.89 17.11
N THR A 223 12.26 -12.74 18.01
CA THR A 223 12.50 -12.50 19.44
C THR A 223 12.14 -13.75 20.24
N LEU A 224 13.04 -14.17 21.10
CA LEU A 224 12.69 -15.10 22.18
C LEU A 224 11.95 -14.32 23.28
N GLY A 225 11.21 -15.02 24.14
CA GLY A 225 10.49 -14.43 25.29
C GLY A 225 11.39 -13.77 26.35
N ASP A 226 12.70 -13.62 26.09
CA ASP A 226 13.65 -12.85 26.90
C ASP A 226 14.20 -11.58 26.19
N GLY A 227 13.68 -11.26 24.99
CA GLY A 227 14.04 -10.06 24.25
C GLY A 227 15.31 -10.15 23.39
N THR A 228 15.93 -11.33 23.26
CA THR A 228 17.14 -11.49 22.41
C THR A 228 16.81 -11.48 20.90
N LEU A 229 17.58 -10.73 20.10
CA LEU A 229 17.51 -10.67 18.62
C LEU A 229 18.58 -11.57 17.96
N VAL A 230 18.24 -12.26 16.87
CA VAL A 230 19.17 -13.14 16.11
C VAL A 230 19.32 -12.68 14.65
N GLY A 231 20.55 -12.31 14.24
CA GLY A 231 20.95 -11.94 12.87
C GLY A 231 22.47 -11.89 12.68
N LYS A 232 22.99 -12.22 11.49
CA LYS A 232 24.36 -12.74 11.28
C LYS A 232 25.54 -11.73 11.22
N GLN A 233 25.32 -10.42 11.39
CA GLN A 233 26.40 -9.45 11.63
C GLN A 233 25.84 -8.15 12.24
N LEU A 234 26.42 -7.70 13.36
CA LEU A 234 26.08 -6.44 14.03
C LEU A 234 27.26 -5.47 13.89
N ALA A 235 27.17 -4.51 12.98
CA ALA A 235 28.13 -3.40 12.89
C ALA A 235 27.56 -2.20 13.67
N LEU A 236 28.08 -1.97 14.87
CA LEU A 236 27.82 -0.74 15.62
C LEU A 236 28.93 0.26 15.29
N SER A 237 28.56 1.48 14.88
CA SER A 237 29.53 2.53 14.56
C SER A 237 30.44 2.80 15.77
N GLY A 238 31.72 2.43 15.68
CA GLY A 238 32.75 2.77 16.67
C GLY A 238 33.13 1.67 17.66
N VAL A 239 32.84 0.39 17.43
CA VAL A 239 33.39 -0.72 18.26
C VAL A 239 33.93 -1.82 17.35
N GLU A 240 35.18 -2.23 17.58
CA GLU A 240 35.86 -3.27 16.80
C GLU A 240 36.06 -4.54 17.64
N LEU A 241 35.73 -5.71 17.07
CA LEU A 241 36.00 -7.01 17.65
C LEU A 241 37.27 -7.58 17.02
N ILE A 242 38.37 -7.61 17.76
CA ILE A 242 39.65 -8.17 17.29
C ILE A 242 39.82 -9.59 17.84
N PRO A 243 40.09 -10.61 17.00
CA PRO A 243 40.47 -11.93 17.48
C PRO A 243 41.91 -11.89 18.01
N THR A 244 42.11 -12.26 19.27
CA THR A 244 43.45 -12.44 19.87
C THR A 244 43.63 -13.87 20.37
N ASP A 245 44.87 -14.31 20.55
CA ASP A 245 45.23 -15.67 20.97
C ASP A 245 44.96 -15.97 22.48
N ASP A 246 44.08 -15.21 23.13
CA ASP A 246 43.71 -15.33 24.56
C ASP A 246 42.28 -15.90 24.69
N PRO A 247 41.96 -16.79 25.66
CA PRO A 247 40.68 -17.51 25.70
C PRO A 247 39.53 -16.71 26.34
N HIS A 248 39.71 -15.41 26.56
CA HIS A 248 38.72 -14.50 27.14
C HIS A 248 38.35 -13.39 26.16
N LEU A 249 37.05 -13.11 26.03
CA LEU A 249 36.53 -12.09 25.13
C LEU A 249 36.73 -10.69 25.75
N THR A 250 37.42 -9.80 25.03
CA THR A 250 37.64 -8.40 25.42
C THR A 250 37.12 -7.47 24.32
N VAL A 251 36.36 -6.45 24.71
CA VAL A 251 35.74 -5.46 23.84
C VAL A 251 36.32 -4.09 24.15
N LEU A 252 36.82 -3.42 23.10
CA LEU A 252 37.50 -2.13 23.19
C LEU A 252 36.71 -1.04 22.45
N ASP A 253 36.85 0.21 22.87
CA ASP A 253 36.46 1.37 22.09
C ASP A 253 37.57 1.80 21.10
N PRO A 254 37.33 2.78 20.19
CA PRO A 254 38.27 3.19 19.14
C PRO A 254 39.58 3.79 19.66
N ASP A 255 39.61 4.23 20.91
CA ASP A 255 40.76 4.90 21.53
C ASP A 255 41.58 3.92 22.40
N GLY A 256 41.15 2.66 22.46
CA GLY A 256 41.82 1.55 23.15
C GLY A 256 41.36 1.32 24.60
N LEU A 257 40.23 1.89 25.01
CA LEU A 257 39.67 1.69 26.35
C LEU A 257 38.87 0.37 26.42
N VAL A 258 39.03 -0.41 27.50
CA VAL A 258 38.28 -1.65 27.73
C VAL A 258 36.83 -1.33 28.12
N ALA A 259 35.91 -1.49 27.17
CA ALA A 259 34.48 -1.31 27.37
C ALA A 259 33.86 -2.50 28.13
N TRP A 260 34.38 -3.70 27.87
CA TRP A 260 33.99 -4.92 28.58
C TRP A 260 35.07 -5.97 28.43
N THR A 261 35.36 -6.73 29.49
CA THR A 261 36.22 -7.90 29.37
C THR A 261 35.68 -9.04 30.23
N ALA A 262 35.79 -10.25 29.69
CA ALA A 262 35.58 -11.49 30.44
C ALA A 262 36.76 -11.79 31.39
N ASP A 263 37.81 -10.97 31.38
CA ASP A 263 38.86 -10.98 32.38
C ASP A 263 38.34 -10.37 33.70
N PRO A 264 38.17 -11.17 34.76
CA PRO A 264 37.68 -10.70 36.06
C PRO A 264 38.64 -9.70 36.74
N ALA A 265 39.84 -9.47 36.19
CA ALA A 265 40.79 -8.51 36.74
C ALA A 265 40.51 -7.02 36.39
N VAL A 266 39.65 -6.68 35.40
CA VAL A 266 39.57 -5.28 34.88
C VAL A 266 38.16 -4.61 34.84
N ALA A 267 37.01 -5.31 34.82
CA ALA A 267 35.71 -4.63 34.63
C ALA A 267 35.11 -3.91 35.87
N ARG A 268 34.56 -2.69 35.69
CA ARG A 268 33.91 -1.80 36.70
C ARG A 268 32.43 -1.49 36.36
N THR A 269 31.60 -1.20 37.37
CA THR A 269 30.17 -0.83 37.31
C THR A 269 29.85 0.70 37.25
N PHE A 270 28.79 1.09 36.51
CA PHE A 270 28.14 2.42 36.47
C PHE A 270 26.96 2.53 37.48
N SER A 271 26.47 3.75 37.73
CA SER A 271 25.62 4.05 38.89
C SER A 271 24.16 4.34 38.58
N THR A 272 23.33 4.27 39.63
CA THR A 272 21.86 4.37 39.60
C THR A 272 21.30 5.69 39.07
N ALA A 273 22.10 6.76 38.99
CA ALA A 273 21.64 8.05 38.46
C ALA A 273 21.58 8.05 36.93
N GLU A 274 22.53 7.37 36.29
CA GLU A 274 22.68 7.33 34.82
C GLU A 274 21.55 6.52 34.16
N GLY A 275 20.85 5.65 34.91
CA GLY A 275 19.70 4.88 34.42
C GLY A 275 18.38 5.65 34.38
N LYS A 276 18.21 6.71 35.18
CA LYS A 276 16.92 7.41 35.31
C LYS A 276 16.59 8.37 34.16
N GLU A 277 17.59 8.84 33.41
CA GLU A 277 17.37 9.76 32.28
C GLU A 277 16.86 9.05 31.02
N ILE A 278 16.98 7.71 30.96
CA ILE A 278 16.62 6.90 29.80
C ILE A 278 15.12 6.56 29.80
N ASP A 279 14.53 6.33 30.98
CA ASP A 279 13.13 5.92 31.14
C ASP A 279 12.12 7.01 30.76
N ALA A 280 12.50 8.29 30.89
CA ALA A 280 11.61 9.43 30.63
C ALA A 280 11.27 9.65 29.14
N LEU A 281 11.99 8.99 28.21
CA LEU A 281 11.80 9.19 26.77
C LEU A 281 10.67 8.32 26.17
N CYS A 282 10.25 7.25 26.86
CA CYS A 282 9.34 6.23 26.32
C CYS A 282 7.84 6.51 26.56
N GLU A 283 7.49 7.45 27.44
CA GLU A 283 6.12 7.63 27.97
C GLU A 283 5.17 8.47 27.08
N VAL A 284 5.61 8.91 25.88
CA VAL A 284 4.92 9.98 25.12
C VAL A 284 3.96 9.51 24.00
N VAL A 285 3.81 8.22 23.64
CA VAL A 285 2.99 7.84 22.46
C VAL A 285 2.24 6.48 22.61
N GLN A 286 0.87 6.46 22.66
CA GLN A 286 -0.06 5.50 21.94
C GLN A 286 -1.62 5.70 22.18
N PRO A 287 -2.55 5.45 21.19
CA PRO A 287 -4.05 5.59 21.20
C PRO A 287 -4.94 4.30 20.94
N SER A 288 -6.31 4.43 20.83
CA SER A 288 -7.44 3.42 21.05
C SER A 288 -8.42 3.03 19.88
N THR A 289 -9.63 2.45 20.18
CA THR A 289 -10.31 1.21 19.63
C THR A 289 -11.71 1.21 18.86
N ASP A 290 -12.15 2.14 17.96
CA ASP A 290 -13.47 2.01 17.23
C ASP A 290 -13.48 2.36 15.71
N ALA A 291 -13.95 1.46 14.82
CA ALA A 291 -15.32 1.46 14.29
C ALA A 291 -15.86 2.06 12.97
N ASN A 292 -15.18 2.76 12.08
CA ASN A 292 -15.85 3.51 11.02
C ASN A 292 -15.00 3.67 9.76
N ALA A 293 -15.65 3.71 8.60
CA ALA A 293 -15.02 4.09 7.35
C ALA A 293 -15.72 5.31 6.75
N GLY A 294 -15.07 6.47 6.85
CA GLY A 294 -15.43 7.67 6.10
C GLY A 294 -14.87 7.58 4.70
N VAL A 295 -15.75 7.53 3.70
CA VAL A 295 -15.38 7.59 2.28
C VAL A 295 -15.29 9.05 1.88
N ASP A 296 -14.18 9.48 1.26
CA ASP A 296 -14.12 10.82 0.65
C ASP A 296 -14.85 10.87 -0.70
N ARG A 297 -14.91 12.06 -1.31
CA ARG A 297 -15.67 12.36 -2.54
C ARG A 297 -15.17 11.66 -3.82
N ASP A 298 -14.11 10.88 -3.73
CA ASP A 298 -13.45 10.10 -4.80
C ASP A 298 -13.43 8.61 -4.44
N GLY A 299 -14.16 8.24 -3.39
CA GLY A 299 -14.43 6.85 -3.04
C GLY A 299 -13.27 6.15 -2.36
N LEU A 300 -12.26 6.87 -1.84
CA LEU A 300 -11.25 6.29 -0.98
C LEU A 300 -11.79 6.18 0.45
N ALA A 301 -11.60 5.01 1.09
CA ALA A 301 -11.70 4.92 2.54
C ALA A 301 -10.55 5.73 3.16
N THR A 302 -10.86 6.88 3.77
CA THR A 302 -9.85 7.74 4.41
C THR A 302 -9.44 7.23 5.80
N TRP A 303 -10.19 6.29 6.35
CA TRP A 303 -9.89 5.54 7.56
C TRP A 303 -10.78 4.31 7.59
N TYR A 304 -10.31 3.24 8.21
CA TYR A 304 -11.13 2.10 8.63
C TYR A 304 -10.98 2.00 10.13
N ALA A 305 -12.07 1.68 10.78
CA ALA A 305 -11.99 1.33 12.16
C ALA A 305 -12.99 0.19 12.42
N ASP A 306 -12.57 -0.79 13.24
CA ASP A 306 -13.42 -1.80 13.87
C ASP A 306 -13.30 -1.69 15.41
N GLY A 307 -13.94 -2.56 16.18
CA GLY A 307 -13.90 -2.54 17.65
C GLY A 307 -12.50 -2.73 18.28
N GLN A 308 -11.42 -2.53 17.50
CA GLN A 308 -10.01 -2.52 17.88
C GLN A 308 -9.28 -1.20 17.55
N GLY A 309 -9.87 -0.24 16.82
CA GLY A 309 -9.25 1.10 16.68
C GLY A 309 -9.25 1.74 15.33
N PHE A 310 -8.99 3.05 15.37
CA PHE A 310 -8.83 3.90 14.21
C PHE A 310 -7.50 3.59 13.53
N ILE A 311 -7.53 2.92 12.37
CA ILE A 311 -6.34 2.61 11.60
C ILE A 311 -6.25 3.56 10.40
N ILE A 312 -5.19 4.39 10.41
CA ILE A 312 -4.69 5.07 9.21
C ILE A 312 -3.68 4.12 8.57
N SER A 313 -4.00 3.61 7.37
CA SER A 313 -3.11 2.69 6.65
C SER A 313 -1.92 3.43 6.06
N GLY A 314 -0.79 3.38 6.77
CA GLY A 314 0.53 3.87 6.35
C GLY A 314 1.48 3.83 7.54
N GLY A 315 2.64 3.19 7.41
CA GLY A 315 3.57 2.93 8.53
C GLY A 315 4.18 4.17 9.21
N LYS A 316 3.75 5.39 8.84
CA LYS A 316 4.14 6.65 9.46
C LYS A 316 3.16 7.78 9.11
N LEU A 317 2.53 8.40 10.11
CA LEU A 317 1.95 9.74 10.01
C LEU A 317 3.02 10.74 10.46
N VAL A 318 3.64 11.46 9.53
CA VAL A 318 4.53 12.59 9.85
C VAL A 318 3.76 13.87 9.59
N VAL A 319 3.21 14.45 10.66
CA VAL A 319 2.67 15.81 10.60
C VAL A 319 3.86 16.75 10.74
N GLY A 320 4.35 17.25 9.60
CA GLY A 320 5.34 18.33 9.56
C GLY A 320 4.69 19.68 9.84
N ASP A 321 4.97 20.69 9.01
CA ASP A 321 4.45 22.05 9.13
C ASP A 321 2.98 22.23 8.65
N LEU A 322 2.13 21.22 8.85
CA LEU A 322 0.74 21.23 8.41
C LEU A 322 -0.15 22.01 9.42
N VAL A 323 -0.99 22.93 8.93
CA VAL A 323 -1.89 23.71 9.80
C VAL A 323 -3.29 23.08 9.82
N ILE A 324 -3.71 22.57 10.97
CA ILE A 324 -5.10 22.17 11.21
C ILE A 324 -5.87 23.42 11.60
N THR A 325 -6.80 23.85 10.73
CA THR A 325 -7.63 25.04 10.98
C THR A 325 -9.11 24.71 10.89
N PRO A 326 -9.95 25.17 11.83
CA PRO A 326 -11.40 25.10 11.67
C PRO A 326 -11.81 26.07 10.56
N GLY A 327 -12.34 25.56 9.44
CA GLY A 327 -12.94 26.38 8.38
C GLY A 327 -14.29 26.97 8.81
N SER A 328 -15.04 26.22 9.63
CA SER A 328 -16.32 26.58 10.29
C SER A 328 -16.60 25.58 11.45
N PRO A 329 -17.61 25.76 12.33
CA PRO A 329 -17.71 25.00 13.59
C PRO A 329 -17.85 23.47 13.42
N ASP A 330 -18.19 22.98 12.23
CA ASP A 330 -18.38 21.56 11.94
C ASP A 330 -17.55 21.08 10.73
N GLN A 331 -16.47 21.80 10.37
CA GLN A 331 -15.64 21.47 9.20
C GLN A 331 -14.16 21.38 9.55
N LEU A 332 -13.55 20.24 9.19
CA LEU A 332 -12.12 19.98 9.30
C LEU A 332 -11.44 20.10 7.93
N LEU A 333 -10.45 20.98 7.85
CA LEU A 333 -9.60 21.19 6.68
C LEU A 333 -8.14 20.85 7.02
N LEU A 334 -7.48 20.07 6.17
CA LEU A 334 -6.02 19.89 6.19
C LEU A 334 -5.43 20.63 5.00
N VAL A 335 -4.50 21.54 5.27
CA VAL A 335 -3.89 22.41 4.26
C VAL A 335 -2.37 22.34 4.38
N ASP A 336 -1.67 22.19 3.25
CA ASP A 336 -0.20 22.25 3.24
C ASP A 336 0.33 23.69 3.46
N PRO A 337 1.64 23.87 3.67
CA PRO A 337 2.24 25.20 3.84
C PRO A 337 2.04 26.16 2.66
N ASP A 338 1.76 25.63 1.46
CA ASP A 338 1.54 26.38 0.23
C ASP A 338 0.04 26.72 0.00
N GLY A 339 -0.84 26.30 0.90
CA GLY A 339 -2.28 26.59 0.87
C GLY A 339 -3.13 25.56 0.11
N LEU A 340 -2.56 24.41 -0.25
CA LEU A 340 -3.29 23.32 -0.92
C LEU A 340 -4.14 22.54 0.09
N VAL A 341 -5.45 22.45 -0.16
CA VAL A 341 -6.36 21.62 0.64
C VAL A 341 -6.13 20.15 0.31
N ILE A 342 -5.63 19.41 1.29
CA ILE A 342 -5.36 17.97 1.23
C ILE A 342 -6.57 17.16 1.68
N TYR A 343 -7.44 17.73 2.53
CA TYR A 343 -8.64 17.07 3.06
C TYR A 343 -9.74 18.09 3.43
N ASP A 344 -10.99 17.73 3.14
CA ASP A 344 -12.20 18.46 3.56
C ASP A 344 -13.25 17.44 4.09
N SER A 345 -13.71 17.62 5.33
CA SER A 345 -14.69 16.74 5.94
C SER A 345 -16.11 16.88 5.37
N ALA A 346 -16.41 17.93 4.61
CA ALA A 346 -17.72 18.14 3.98
C ALA A 346 -17.99 17.22 2.77
N ASP A 347 -16.97 16.49 2.33
CA ASP A 347 -16.98 15.65 1.12
C ASP A 347 -17.35 14.17 1.39
N ILE A 348 -17.74 13.83 2.64
CA ILE A 348 -18.14 12.48 3.05
C ILE A 348 -19.61 12.20 2.71
N VAL A 349 -19.89 11.17 1.89
CA VAL A 349 -21.26 10.71 1.57
C VAL A 349 -21.61 9.51 2.46
N THR A 350 -22.75 9.57 3.16
CA THR A 350 -23.25 8.50 4.03
C THR A 350 -23.80 7.32 3.21
N GLY A 351 -23.08 6.19 3.19
CA GLY A 351 -23.57 4.91 2.66
C GLY A 351 -24.59 4.26 3.60
N GLY A 352 -25.69 3.76 3.06
CA GLY A 352 -26.81 3.17 3.82
C GLY A 352 -26.49 1.83 4.50
N ASP A 353 -27.24 1.56 5.56
CA ASP A 353 -27.15 0.42 6.48
C ASP A 353 -26.94 -0.95 5.80
N GLY A 354 -25.77 -1.56 6.01
CA GLY A 354 -25.41 -2.89 5.52
C GLY A 354 -25.90 -4.02 6.44
N SER A 355 -27.15 -4.47 6.25
CA SER A 355 -27.66 -5.73 6.79
C SER A 355 -27.76 -6.82 5.70
N GLY A 356 -26.64 -7.13 5.04
CA GLY A 356 -26.58 -8.05 3.89
C GLY A 356 -26.21 -9.48 4.26
N THR A 357 -26.93 -10.48 3.71
CA THR A 357 -26.65 -11.92 3.85
C THR A 357 -25.58 -12.40 2.88
N GLY A 358 -24.75 -13.39 3.27
CA GLY A 358 -24.00 -14.29 2.38
C GLY A 358 -23.00 -13.63 1.40
N SER A 359 -23.47 -13.16 0.24
CA SER A 359 -22.68 -12.57 -0.84
C SER A 359 -22.10 -11.20 -0.50
N ASP A 360 -22.82 -10.38 0.27
CA ASP A 360 -22.39 -9.01 0.57
C ASP A 360 -21.16 -9.00 1.49
N ALA A 361 -21.06 -9.96 2.40
CA ALA A 361 -19.88 -10.17 3.23
C ALA A 361 -18.66 -10.62 2.40
N VAL A 362 -18.87 -11.43 1.35
CA VAL A 362 -17.81 -11.85 0.42
C VAL A 362 -17.30 -10.66 -0.39
N TYR A 363 -18.19 -9.83 -0.93
CA TYR A 363 -17.77 -8.64 -1.66
C TYR A 363 -17.01 -7.66 -0.76
N ALA A 364 -17.51 -7.40 0.46
CA ALA A 364 -16.84 -6.52 1.41
C ALA A 364 -15.42 -7.02 1.76
N ALA A 365 -15.25 -8.33 2.01
CA ALA A 365 -13.94 -8.91 2.31
C ALA A 365 -12.97 -8.81 1.13
N ARG A 366 -13.44 -9.02 -0.10
CA ARG A 366 -12.62 -8.87 -1.31
C ARG A 366 -12.24 -7.43 -1.56
N ASP A 367 -13.17 -6.52 -1.37
CA ASP A 367 -12.95 -5.09 -1.55
C ASP A 367 -11.90 -4.58 -0.55
N ALA A 368 -12.00 -4.98 0.72
CA ALA A 368 -10.98 -4.70 1.73
C ALA A 368 -9.60 -5.25 1.34
N ALA A 369 -9.53 -6.46 0.80
CA ALA A 369 -8.29 -7.05 0.32
C ALA A 369 -7.70 -6.31 -0.89
N ASN A 370 -8.55 -5.81 -1.79
CA ASN A 370 -8.13 -5.03 -2.95
C ASN A 370 -7.59 -3.65 -2.55
N VAL A 371 -8.25 -2.98 -1.59
CA VAL A 371 -7.76 -1.73 -1.00
C VAL A 371 -6.42 -1.95 -0.28
N ALA A 372 -6.31 -3.00 0.54
CA ALA A 372 -5.07 -3.34 1.23
C ALA A 372 -3.92 -3.61 0.24
N TYR A 373 -4.19 -4.33 -0.84
CA TYR A 373 -3.22 -4.56 -1.92
C TYR A 373 -2.77 -3.25 -2.59
N ALA A 374 -3.70 -2.33 -2.88
CA ALA A 374 -3.38 -1.03 -3.45
C ALA A 374 -2.51 -0.17 -2.50
N MET A 375 -2.76 -0.22 -1.19
CA MET A 375 -1.98 0.52 -0.19
C MET A 375 -0.59 -0.07 0.04
N ALA A 376 -0.46 -1.40 0.01
CA ALA A 376 0.85 -2.05 0.11
C ALA A 376 1.77 -1.62 -1.04
N GLY A 377 1.27 -1.62 -2.29
CA GLY A 377 2.04 -1.21 -3.46
C GLY A 377 2.42 0.28 -3.49
N ARG A 378 1.74 1.15 -2.73
CA ARG A 378 2.15 2.56 -2.54
C ARG A 378 3.38 2.71 -1.64
N ASN A 379 3.65 1.73 -0.77
CA ASN A 379 4.79 1.72 0.14
C ASN A 379 6.03 1.03 -0.43
N ASP A 380 5.94 0.42 -1.61
CA ASP A 380 7.08 -0.18 -2.30
C ASP A 380 8.13 0.88 -2.65
N LEU A 381 9.41 0.55 -2.42
CA LEU A 381 10.52 1.40 -2.81
C LEU A 381 10.52 1.62 -4.32
N MET A 382 10.78 2.86 -4.74
CA MET A 382 10.89 3.16 -6.17
C MET A 382 12.11 2.48 -6.79
N PRO A 383 11.93 1.79 -7.94
CA PRO A 383 13.05 1.27 -8.71
C PRO A 383 14.06 2.37 -9.04
N ILE A 384 15.34 2.01 -9.02
CA ILE A 384 16.41 2.94 -9.37
C ILE A 384 16.38 3.19 -10.89
N VAL A 385 15.90 4.38 -11.25
CA VAL A 385 15.93 4.91 -12.63
C VAL A 385 16.76 6.18 -12.73
N GLN A 386 17.15 6.54 -13.95
CA GLN A 386 17.84 7.79 -14.24
C GLN A 386 16.95 8.97 -13.85
N GLN A 387 17.46 9.78 -12.93
CA GLN A 387 16.78 10.98 -12.47
C GLN A 387 17.09 12.16 -13.39
N ILE A 388 16.26 13.19 -13.30
CA ILE A 388 16.58 14.50 -13.85
C ILE A 388 17.72 15.10 -13.02
N GLU A 389 18.82 15.46 -13.67
CA GLU A 389 20.00 16.00 -13.00
C GLU A 389 20.16 17.48 -13.35
N ARG A 390 20.20 18.33 -12.33
CA ARG A 390 20.45 19.77 -12.48
C ARG A 390 21.84 20.04 -13.06
N GLY A 391 21.96 21.08 -13.87
CA GLY A 391 23.19 21.48 -14.57
C GLY A 391 23.54 20.61 -15.79
N LYS A 392 22.70 19.64 -16.14
CA LYS A 392 22.89 18.70 -17.27
C LYS A 392 21.80 18.85 -18.32
N VAL A 393 22.09 18.38 -19.52
CA VAL A 393 21.10 18.29 -20.60
C VAL A 393 20.26 17.03 -20.38
N ASN A 394 18.96 17.22 -20.12
CA ASN A 394 18.04 16.11 -19.86
C ASN A 394 17.22 15.84 -21.13
N ILE A 395 17.38 14.64 -21.69
CA ILE A 395 16.73 14.22 -22.93
C ILE A 395 15.51 13.37 -22.61
N ILE A 396 14.40 13.72 -23.24
CA ILE A 396 13.13 13.01 -23.20
C ILE A 396 12.96 12.34 -24.56
N LEU A 397 13.05 11.00 -24.60
CA LEU A 397 12.87 10.24 -25.83
C LEU A 397 11.42 9.78 -25.96
N THR A 398 10.80 10.05 -27.09
CA THR A 398 9.52 9.47 -27.50
C THR A 398 9.78 8.45 -28.62
N TYR A 399 9.21 7.24 -28.49
CA TYR A 399 9.36 6.19 -29.50
C TYR A 399 8.14 5.29 -29.59
N GLY A 400 7.93 4.67 -30.75
CA GLY A 400 6.75 3.85 -31.03
C GLY A 400 6.19 4.10 -32.42
N GLN A 401 4.86 4.11 -32.55
CA GLN A 401 4.20 4.22 -33.86
C GLN A 401 3.40 5.52 -34.09
N SER A 402 2.35 5.47 -34.92
CA SER A 402 1.60 6.64 -35.42
C SER A 402 1.08 7.55 -34.32
N LEU A 403 0.60 6.99 -33.20
CA LEU A 403 0.19 7.80 -32.07
C LEU A 403 1.38 8.58 -31.53
N ARG A 404 2.53 7.92 -31.30
CA ARG A 404 3.72 8.59 -30.78
C ARG A 404 4.32 9.64 -31.72
N ARG A 405 4.20 9.42 -33.03
CA ARG A 405 4.56 10.41 -34.07
C ARG A 405 3.63 11.64 -34.07
N SER A 406 2.50 11.56 -33.40
CA SER A 406 1.43 12.56 -33.43
C SER A 406 0.69 12.63 -34.77
N SER A 407 0.59 11.52 -35.51
CA SER A 407 -0.12 11.47 -36.79
C SER A 407 -1.59 11.89 -36.62
N ARG A 408 -2.02 12.94 -37.33
CA ARG A 408 -3.35 13.61 -37.23
C ARG A 408 -3.49 14.59 -36.07
N GLY A 409 -2.40 14.96 -35.40
CA GLY A 409 -2.42 15.93 -34.30
C GLY A 409 -2.51 17.40 -34.71
N TYR A 410 -2.94 17.72 -35.93
CA TYR A 410 -3.08 19.10 -36.39
C TYR A 410 -4.53 19.61 -36.18
N PRO A 411 -4.75 20.93 -36.10
CA PRO A 411 -3.74 21.99 -36.06
C PRO A 411 -2.93 22.03 -34.76
N PRO A 412 -1.76 22.69 -34.80
CA PRO A 412 -0.98 22.96 -33.59
C PRO A 412 -1.82 23.75 -32.59
N LEU A 413 -1.81 23.31 -31.33
CA LEU A 413 -2.39 24.06 -30.24
C LEU A 413 -1.29 24.76 -29.42
N THR A 414 -0.11 24.16 -29.28
CA THR A 414 1.03 24.71 -28.52
C THR A 414 1.90 25.54 -29.45
N THR A 415 1.45 26.75 -29.77
CA THR A 415 2.16 27.67 -30.69
C THR A 415 3.04 28.68 -29.97
N VAL A 416 2.96 28.73 -28.65
CA VAL A 416 3.81 29.52 -27.76
C VAL A 416 4.17 28.68 -26.54
N GLN A 417 5.28 29.01 -25.88
CA GLN A 417 5.62 28.42 -24.58
C GLN A 417 4.46 28.64 -23.59
N PRO A 418 3.97 27.59 -22.90
CA PRO A 418 2.96 27.74 -21.87
C PRO A 418 3.42 28.64 -20.72
N ALA A 419 2.53 29.49 -20.23
CA ALA A 419 2.82 30.50 -19.20
C ALA A 419 3.22 29.91 -17.84
N TYR A 420 2.93 28.63 -17.60
CA TYR A 420 3.26 27.92 -16.36
C TYR A 420 4.67 27.29 -16.38
N SER A 421 5.41 27.38 -17.48
CA SER A 421 6.75 26.80 -17.62
C SER A 421 7.77 27.89 -17.99
N ASP A 422 9.05 27.54 -18.10
CA ASP A 422 10.11 28.44 -18.57
C ASP A 422 10.47 28.19 -20.05
N THR A 423 11.44 28.94 -20.57
CA THR A 423 11.86 28.88 -21.99
C THR A 423 12.87 27.77 -22.30
N HIS A 424 13.25 26.94 -21.32
CA HIS A 424 14.38 26.00 -21.42
C HIS A 424 13.97 24.56 -21.74
N VAL A 425 12.89 24.43 -22.52
CA VAL A 425 12.39 23.18 -23.08
C VAL A 425 12.43 23.28 -24.60
N TYR A 426 13.19 22.38 -25.24
CA TYR A 426 13.57 22.48 -26.64
C TYR A 426 13.18 21.24 -27.46
N SER A 427 12.99 21.45 -28.76
CA SER A 427 13.07 20.42 -29.79
C SER A 427 14.42 20.50 -30.53
N PHE A 428 14.85 19.38 -31.10
CA PHE A 428 15.97 19.35 -32.05
C PHE A 428 15.45 19.45 -33.49
N GLY A 429 15.57 20.64 -34.08
CA GLY A 429 14.79 21.07 -35.24
C GLY A 429 13.52 21.81 -34.83
N GLN A 430 12.81 22.39 -35.80
CA GLN A 430 11.58 23.17 -35.52
C GLN A 430 10.44 22.32 -34.96
N ALA A 431 10.45 21.00 -35.21
CA ALA A 431 9.56 20.04 -34.57
C ALA A 431 10.41 19.06 -33.75
N CYS A 432 9.83 18.46 -32.71
CA CYS A 432 10.51 17.43 -31.91
C CYS A 432 10.71 16.10 -32.66
N ARG A 433 10.20 15.98 -33.89
CA ARG A 433 10.19 14.77 -34.72
C ARG A 433 10.94 14.99 -36.04
N PRO A 434 11.38 13.93 -36.74
CA PRO A 434 12.12 14.08 -37.98
C PRO A 434 11.25 14.60 -39.13
N ALA A 435 11.91 15.16 -40.14
CA ALA A 435 11.30 15.69 -41.36
C ALA A 435 10.62 14.63 -42.24
N ASP A 436 11.12 13.39 -42.18
CA ASP A 436 10.70 12.26 -43.01
C ASP A 436 10.44 10.98 -42.17
N ASP A 437 9.38 10.27 -42.54
CA ASP A 437 8.81 9.11 -41.86
C ASP A 437 9.50 7.80 -42.19
N ASP A 438 10.26 7.74 -43.27
CA ASP A 438 10.89 6.53 -43.78
C ASP A 438 12.43 6.56 -43.65
N ASP A 439 13.01 7.74 -43.42
CA ASP A 439 14.47 7.91 -43.25
C ASP A 439 15.03 7.16 -42.03
N THR A 440 16.12 6.42 -42.18
CA THR A 440 16.72 5.67 -41.05
C THR A 440 17.60 6.54 -40.12
N VAL A 441 17.71 7.83 -40.43
CA VAL A 441 18.54 8.82 -39.73
C VAL A 441 17.62 9.93 -39.26
N TYR A 442 17.86 10.50 -38.08
CA TYR A 442 17.05 11.61 -37.59
C TYR A 442 17.38 12.87 -38.39
N GLN A 443 16.48 13.29 -39.28
CA GLN A 443 16.60 14.53 -40.05
C GLN A 443 15.79 15.65 -39.36
N PRO A 444 16.42 16.66 -38.76
CA PRO A 444 15.70 17.75 -38.11
C PRO A 444 14.85 18.55 -39.10
N VAL A 445 13.65 18.94 -38.70
CA VAL A 445 12.82 19.84 -39.50
C VAL A 445 13.51 21.21 -39.61
N THR A 446 13.68 21.68 -40.84
CA THR A 446 14.27 22.97 -41.23
C THR A 446 15.78 23.11 -40.99
N SER A 447 16.28 22.85 -39.78
CA SER A 447 17.72 22.91 -39.51
C SER A 447 18.13 22.11 -38.26
N ALA A 448 19.40 21.70 -38.19
CA ALA A 448 20.00 21.04 -37.03
C ALA A 448 20.36 22.05 -35.92
N ALA A 449 19.35 22.63 -35.28
CA ALA A 449 19.48 23.58 -34.19
C ALA A 449 18.41 23.35 -33.10
N LEU A 450 18.58 23.98 -31.94
CA LEU A 450 17.56 23.98 -30.89
C LEU A 450 16.49 25.04 -31.19
N TYR A 451 15.24 24.65 -31.05
CA TYR A 451 14.09 25.55 -31.10
C TYR A 451 13.26 25.39 -29.83
N PRO A 452 12.52 26.43 -29.37
CA PRO A 452 11.51 26.25 -28.33
C PRO A 452 10.58 25.10 -28.70
N LEU A 453 10.23 24.26 -27.73
CA LEU A 453 9.37 23.11 -27.96
C LEU A 453 7.95 23.56 -28.31
N LEU A 454 7.61 23.57 -29.60
CA LEU A 454 6.30 23.96 -30.10
C LEU A 454 5.68 22.85 -30.95
N ALA A 455 4.35 22.87 -31.07
CA ALA A 455 3.64 22.04 -32.02
C ALA A 455 3.84 22.61 -33.42
N VAL A 456 4.35 21.77 -34.33
CA VAL A 456 4.68 22.19 -35.70
C VAL A 456 4.17 21.14 -36.68
N CYS A 457 3.38 21.61 -37.65
CA CYS A 457 2.91 20.80 -38.77
C CYS A 457 3.85 20.91 -39.95
N HIS A 458 4.19 19.76 -40.53
CA HIS A 458 5.01 19.66 -41.73
C HIS A 458 4.60 18.46 -42.57
N TYR A 459 4.87 18.53 -43.87
CA TYR A 459 4.78 17.38 -44.76
C TYR A 459 5.91 16.38 -44.49
N ASN A 460 5.80 15.19 -45.09
CA ASN A 460 6.81 14.13 -45.06
C ASN A 460 8.04 14.44 -45.94
N ASN A 461 8.57 15.64 -45.78
CA ASN A 461 9.80 16.15 -46.38
C ASN A 461 10.32 17.38 -45.58
N GLY A 462 9.78 17.62 -44.39
CA GLY A 462 10.10 18.76 -43.53
C GLY A 462 9.50 20.12 -43.95
N THR A 463 8.72 20.20 -45.02
CA THR A 463 8.10 21.47 -45.45
C THR A 463 6.97 21.85 -44.49
N LEU A 464 7.06 23.01 -43.84
CA LEU A 464 6.05 23.50 -42.90
C LEU A 464 4.68 23.73 -43.57
N ILE A 465 3.60 23.53 -42.82
CA ILE A 465 2.22 23.75 -43.26
C ILE A 465 1.56 24.82 -42.38
N ASP A 466 0.95 25.83 -43.00
CA ASP A 466 0.18 26.86 -42.31
C ASP A 466 -1.30 26.48 -42.13
N ASN A 467 -2.06 27.28 -41.37
CA ASN A 467 -3.46 26.99 -41.08
C ASN A 467 -4.33 26.90 -42.35
N ALA A 468 -4.02 27.66 -43.39
CA ALA A 468 -4.76 27.61 -44.65
C ALA A 468 -4.52 26.29 -45.39
N GLY A 469 -3.27 25.82 -45.43
CA GLY A 469 -2.91 24.50 -45.95
C GLY A 469 -3.56 23.36 -45.15
N LEU A 470 -3.54 23.46 -43.82
CA LEU A 470 -4.19 22.47 -42.94
C LEU A 470 -5.71 22.42 -43.15
N ALA A 471 -6.37 23.57 -43.29
CA ALA A 471 -7.80 23.63 -43.60
C ALA A 471 -8.14 22.96 -44.94
N ALA A 472 -7.25 23.02 -45.93
CA ALA A 472 -7.47 22.44 -47.25
C ALA A 472 -7.38 20.90 -47.29
N ILE A 473 -6.61 20.28 -46.38
CA ILE A 473 -6.37 18.83 -46.37
C ILE A 473 -7.37 18.03 -45.50
N GLY A 474 -8.37 18.69 -44.88
CA GLY A 474 -9.34 18.07 -43.96
C GLY A 474 -8.68 17.67 -42.62
N PRO A 475 -9.40 17.06 -41.64
CA PRO A 475 -8.88 16.78 -40.29
C PRO A 475 -8.28 15.38 -40.03
N ASP A 476 -8.45 14.40 -40.94
CA ASP A 476 -8.03 12.99 -40.72
C ASP A 476 -6.80 12.57 -41.56
N THR A 477 -6.01 13.55 -42.01
CA THR A 477 -4.78 13.33 -42.79
C THR A 477 -3.62 13.01 -41.85
N ALA A 478 -2.67 12.15 -42.23
CA ALA A 478 -1.54 11.75 -41.37
C ALA A 478 -0.45 12.84 -41.17
N VAL A 479 -0.84 14.11 -41.10
CA VAL A 479 0.03 15.25 -40.79
C VAL A 479 0.26 15.32 -39.28
N PRO A 480 1.51 15.43 -38.82
CA PRO A 480 1.79 15.62 -37.40
C PRO A 480 1.50 17.06 -36.96
N GLY A 481 1.26 17.27 -35.67
CA GLY A 481 1.05 18.61 -35.10
C GLY A 481 1.35 18.61 -33.60
N GLU A 482 0.31 18.84 -32.81
CA GLU A 482 0.28 18.68 -31.36
C GLU A 482 0.72 17.27 -30.97
N SER A 483 1.61 17.17 -29.98
CA SER A 483 2.10 15.91 -29.44
C SER A 483 1.81 15.83 -27.95
N PHE A 484 1.54 14.63 -27.44
CA PHE A 484 1.52 14.39 -25.99
C PHE A 484 2.87 14.78 -25.35
N SER A 485 4.00 14.56 -26.03
CA SER A 485 5.34 14.84 -25.47
C SER A 485 5.63 16.32 -25.29
N ILE A 486 4.94 17.21 -26.02
CA ILE A 486 5.07 18.66 -25.88
C ILE A 486 4.48 19.10 -24.55
N SER A 487 3.19 18.83 -24.38
CA SER A 487 2.43 19.17 -23.20
C SER A 487 2.98 18.48 -21.93
N ALA A 488 3.38 17.22 -22.06
CA ALA A 488 3.99 16.44 -20.98
C ALA A 488 5.34 17.00 -20.52
N ALA A 489 6.21 17.40 -21.45
CA ALA A 489 7.53 17.95 -21.11
C ALA A 489 7.41 19.30 -20.39
N TYR A 490 6.45 20.15 -20.79
CA TYR A 490 6.20 21.42 -20.09
C TYR A 490 5.62 21.22 -18.69
N TRP A 491 4.71 20.25 -18.50
CA TRP A 491 4.24 19.89 -17.16
C TRP A 491 5.42 19.40 -16.31
N LEU A 492 6.18 18.41 -16.80
CA LEU A 492 7.33 17.87 -16.08
C LEU A 492 8.32 18.98 -15.70
N ARG A 493 8.61 19.90 -16.62
CA ARG A 493 9.48 21.05 -16.38
C ARG A 493 8.95 21.93 -15.25
N GLN A 494 7.67 22.27 -15.27
CA GLN A 494 7.05 23.07 -14.22
C GLN A 494 7.17 22.40 -12.84
N GLN A 495 6.98 21.08 -12.77
CA GLN A 495 7.11 20.33 -11.51
C GLN A 495 8.56 20.30 -11.01
N CYS A 496 9.54 20.21 -11.91
CA CYS A 496 10.95 20.35 -11.54
C CYS A 496 11.27 21.73 -10.97
N LEU A 497 10.86 22.80 -11.66
CA LEU A 497 11.07 24.19 -11.25
C LEU A 497 10.47 24.45 -9.86
N ALA A 498 9.22 24.00 -9.64
CA ALA A 498 8.55 24.06 -8.36
C ALA A 498 9.32 23.30 -7.26
N LYS A 499 9.74 22.05 -7.53
CA LYS A 499 10.54 21.26 -6.58
C LYS A 499 11.88 21.92 -6.25
N TRP A 500 12.49 22.63 -7.19
CA TRP A 500 13.77 23.31 -6.99
C TRP A 500 13.62 24.71 -6.39
N GLY A 501 12.39 25.24 -6.27
CA GLY A 501 12.13 26.57 -5.75
C GLY A 501 12.67 27.69 -6.65
N VAL A 502 12.65 27.50 -7.98
CA VAL A 502 13.13 28.48 -8.96
C VAL A 502 12.09 28.72 -10.05
N GLU A 503 12.04 29.93 -10.59
CA GLU A 503 11.14 30.27 -11.71
C GLU A 503 11.70 29.81 -13.06
N GLU A 504 13.04 29.74 -13.20
CA GLU A 504 13.74 29.30 -14.40
C GLU A 504 15.05 28.58 -14.05
N ASP A 505 15.52 27.69 -14.92
CA ASP A 505 16.83 27.02 -14.78
C ASP A 505 17.47 26.76 -16.16
N ALA A 506 18.14 27.77 -16.70
CA ALA A 506 18.80 27.73 -18.01
C ALA A 506 19.90 26.65 -18.10
N ASP A 507 20.52 26.30 -16.97
CA ASP A 507 21.62 25.34 -16.91
C ASP A 507 21.18 23.88 -16.99
N THR A 508 19.87 23.64 -16.84
CA THR A 508 19.24 22.30 -16.86
C THR A 508 18.24 22.19 -18.02
N PRO A 509 18.66 22.28 -19.28
CA PRO A 509 17.76 22.29 -20.42
C PRO A 509 17.11 20.92 -20.64
N PHE A 510 15.85 20.93 -21.08
CA PHE A 510 15.14 19.73 -21.54
C PHE A 510 15.15 19.69 -23.08
N VAL A 511 15.44 18.52 -23.66
CA VAL A 511 15.37 18.30 -25.11
C VAL A 511 14.45 17.13 -25.40
N VAL A 512 13.35 17.39 -26.12
CA VAL A 512 12.42 16.35 -26.56
C VAL A 512 12.84 15.86 -27.94
N LEU A 513 13.06 14.54 -28.03
CA LEU A 513 13.42 13.83 -29.25
C LEU A 513 12.37 12.76 -29.53
N ASP A 514 11.58 12.91 -30.59
CA ASP A 514 10.58 11.94 -31.05
C ASP A 514 11.07 11.19 -32.28
N CYS A 515 11.28 9.88 -32.12
CA CYS A 515 11.77 9.00 -33.17
C CYS A 515 10.69 8.05 -33.71
N ALA A 516 9.42 8.23 -33.36
CA ALA A 516 8.34 7.29 -33.69
C ALA A 516 8.03 7.21 -35.20
N VAL A 517 7.48 6.07 -35.64
CA VAL A 517 7.18 5.79 -37.06
C VAL A 517 5.80 5.18 -37.27
N GLY A 518 4.97 5.81 -38.09
CA GLY A 518 3.60 5.36 -38.36
C GLY A 518 3.49 3.91 -38.88
N GLY A 519 2.53 3.16 -38.34
CA GLY A 519 2.15 1.83 -38.85
C GLY A 519 3.25 0.77 -38.76
N LYS A 520 3.95 0.69 -37.62
CA LYS A 520 5.06 -0.23 -37.41
C LYS A 520 4.83 -1.09 -36.16
N SER A 521 5.07 -2.39 -36.27
CA SER A 521 5.17 -3.32 -35.14
C SER A 521 6.50 -3.18 -34.41
N VAL A 522 6.61 -3.76 -33.21
CA VAL A 522 7.89 -3.78 -32.46
C VAL A 522 9.02 -4.35 -33.30
N ALA A 523 8.73 -5.39 -34.10
CA ALA A 523 9.72 -6.02 -34.97
C ALA A 523 10.29 -5.04 -36.02
N HIS A 524 9.46 -4.17 -36.59
CA HIS A 524 9.92 -3.15 -37.53
C HIS A 524 10.71 -2.01 -36.86
N LEU A 525 10.44 -1.74 -35.58
CA LEU A 525 11.09 -0.68 -34.79
C LEU A 525 12.35 -1.16 -34.06
N SER A 526 12.66 -2.46 -34.14
CA SER A 526 13.78 -3.09 -33.45
C SER A 526 15.12 -2.78 -34.12
N LYS A 527 16.19 -2.75 -33.32
CA LYS A 527 17.56 -2.57 -33.80
C LYS A 527 17.92 -3.63 -34.84
N GLY A 528 18.40 -3.18 -36.00
CA GLY A 528 18.80 -4.08 -37.10
C GLY A 528 17.65 -4.55 -38.00
N ALA A 529 16.42 -4.07 -37.78
CA ALA A 529 15.33 -4.25 -38.74
C ALA A 529 15.68 -3.65 -40.11
N THR A 530 14.96 -4.07 -41.16
CA THR A 530 15.12 -3.52 -42.51
C THR A 530 13.80 -2.90 -42.97
N PRO A 531 13.73 -1.58 -43.23
CA PRO A 531 14.77 -0.58 -42.96
C PRO A 531 15.06 -0.41 -41.46
N ASN A 532 16.27 0.05 -41.11
CA ASN A 532 16.71 0.19 -39.71
C ASN A 532 16.20 1.51 -39.10
N LEU A 533 14.89 1.62 -38.92
CA LEU A 533 14.22 2.82 -38.38
C LEU A 533 14.69 3.16 -36.95
N TYR A 534 15.06 2.14 -36.18
CA TYR A 534 15.68 2.27 -34.87
C TYR A 534 16.87 3.25 -34.85
N ASN A 535 17.64 3.32 -35.94
CA ASN A 535 18.84 4.14 -36.03
C ASN A 535 18.57 5.67 -35.91
N ARG A 536 17.31 6.11 -35.99
CA ARG A 536 16.92 7.49 -35.64
C ARG A 536 17.31 7.86 -34.22
N ILE A 537 17.22 6.93 -33.28
CA ILE A 537 17.54 7.18 -31.86
C ILE A 537 19.03 7.50 -31.68
N PRO A 538 19.98 6.59 -31.98
CA PRO A 538 21.40 6.90 -31.82
C PRO A 538 21.85 8.07 -32.71
N SER A 539 21.26 8.22 -33.90
CA SER A 539 21.54 9.38 -34.78
C SER A 539 21.13 10.72 -34.13
N GLY A 540 19.90 10.82 -33.61
CA GLY A 540 19.40 12.04 -32.97
C GLY A 540 20.15 12.37 -31.68
N LEU A 541 20.39 11.37 -30.82
CA LEU A 541 21.15 11.54 -29.57
C LEU A 541 22.59 12.02 -29.84
N THR A 542 23.25 11.48 -30.88
CA THR A 542 24.60 11.92 -31.28
C THR A 542 24.58 13.37 -31.77
N GLN A 543 23.63 13.72 -32.63
CA GLN A 543 23.52 15.10 -33.13
C GLN A 543 23.24 16.11 -32.00
N ILE A 544 22.35 15.76 -31.05
CA ILE A 544 22.08 16.61 -29.87
C ILE A 544 23.34 16.78 -29.02
N ARG A 545 24.09 15.70 -28.76
CA ARG A 545 25.34 15.74 -27.99
C ARG A 545 26.34 16.73 -28.60
N ASP A 546 26.42 16.74 -29.92
CA ASP A 546 27.41 17.50 -30.69
C ASP A 546 26.98 18.96 -30.98
N LEU A 547 25.81 19.38 -30.49
CA LEU A 547 25.36 20.77 -30.61
C LEU A 547 26.31 21.72 -29.88
N PRO A 548 26.76 22.82 -30.52
CA PRO A 548 27.65 23.81 -29.88
C PRO A 548 27.08 24.42 -28.60
N ALA A 549 25.75 24.54 -28.51
CA ALA A 549 25.05 25.05 -27.32
C ALA A 549 25.25 24.19 -26.07
N PHE A 550 25.62 22.92 -26.23
CA PHE A 550 25.84 21.97 -25.13
C PHE A 550 27.31 21.59 -24.97
N ALA A 551 28.23 22.34 -25.58
CA ALA A 551 29.67 22.08 -25.44
C ALA A 551 30.09 22.06 -23.96
N GLY A 552 30.74 20.97 -23.54
CA GLY A 552 31.20 20.77 -22.16
C GLY A 552 30.11 20.38 -21.15
N LYS A 553 28.86 20.19 -21.57
CA LYS A 553 27.78 19.69 -20.71
C LYS A 553 27.74 18.15 -20.72
N GLU A 554 27.24 17.59 -19.62
CA GLU A 554 26.85 16.18 -19.57
C GLU A 554 25.39 16.00 -19.98
N PHE A 555 25.08 14.81 -20.51
CA PHE A 555 23.75 14.44 -20.98
C PHE A 555 23.14 13.37 -20.08
N ARG A 556 21.81 13.32 -19.97
CA ARG A 556 21.05 12.24 -19.35
C ARG A 556 19.84 11.92 -20.20
N LEU A 557 19.70 10.66 -20.63
CA LEU A 557 18.41 10.17 -21.11
C LEU A 557 17.59 9.80 -19.88
N VAL A 558 16.63 10.66 -19.53
CA VAL A 558 15.90 10.50 -18.25
C VAL A 558 14.72 9.55 -18.40
N LEU A 559 14.08 9.54 -19.57
CA LEU A 559 12.93 8.70 -19.84
C LEU A 559 12.81 8.30 -21.31
N VAL A 560 12.12 7.18 -21.52
CA VAL A 560 11.63 6.72 -22.82
C VAL A 560 10.11 6.59 -22.71
N ASP A 561 9.40 7.41 -23.47
CA ASP A 561 7.96 7.31 -23.63
C ASP A 561 7.63 6.39 -24.81
N TRP A 562 7.12 5.20 -24.48
CA TRP A 562 6.80 4.15 -25.42
C TRP A 562 5.29 4.08 -25.66
N GLY A 563 4.89 4.13 -26.92
CA GLY A 563 3.52 3.92 -27.33
C GLY A 563 3.45 3.24 -28.69
N GLN A 564 3.16 1.96 -28.62
CA GLN A 564 2.99 1.11 -29.78
C GLN A 564 2.17 -0.09 -29.37
N GLY A 565 1.48 -0.71 -30.32
CA GLY A 565 0.84 -1.99 -30.10
C GLY A 565 -0.25 -2.28 -31.13
N GLU A 566 -0.79 -1.23 -31.72
CA GLU A 566 -1.88 -1.29 -32.68
C GLU A 566 -1.49 -2.11 -33.92
N ASN A 567 -0.24 -2.00 -34.39
CA ASN A 567 0.21 -2.80 -35.53
C ASN A 567 0.49 -4.27 -35.16
N ASP A 568 0.95 -4.57 -33.95
CA ASP A 568 1.09 -5.96 -33.48
C ASP A 568 -0.30 -6.59 -33.27
N TYR A 569 -1.30 -5.82 -32.81
CA TYR A 569 -2.69 -6.25 -32.82
C TYR A 569 -3.23 -6.50 -34.23
N TYR A 570 -2.91 -5.62 -35.20
CA TYR A 570 -3.31 -5.81 -36.59
C TYR A 570 -2.68 -7.06 -37.22
N GLU A 571 -1.39 -7.31 -36.98
CA GLU A 571 -0.69 -8.51 -37.46
C GLU A 571 -1.21 -9.80 -36.76
N GLY A 572 -1.64 -9.68 -35.50
CA GLY A 572 -2.27 -10.74 -34.73
C GLY A 572 -1.42 -12.02 -34.67
N LEU A 573 -2.07 -13.17 -34.88
CA LEU A 573 -1.40 -14.48 -34.85
C LEU A 573 -0.34 -14.67 -35.96
N SER A 574 -0.35 -13.83 -36.99
CA SER A 574 0.62 -13.89 -38.10
C SER A 574 1.85 -13.00 -37.88
N GLY A 575 1.81 -12.12 -36.86
CA GLY A 575 2.90 -11.21 -36.53
C GLY A 575 4.08 -11.89 -35.87
N ALA A 576 5.16 -11.13 -35.67
CA ALA A 576 6.35 -11.60 -34.97
C ALA A 576 6.10 -11.85 -33.47
N ASN A 577 5.10 -11.16 -32.90
CA ASN A 577 4.79 -11.17 -31.47
C ASN A 577 3.35 -11.62 -31.19
N PRO A 578 2.93 -12.84 -31.56
CA PRO A 578 1.52 -13.27 -31.55
C PRO A 578 0.90 -13.50 -30.16
N ASP A 579 1.68 -13.32 -29.10
CA ASP A 579 1.28 -13.61 -27.71
C ASP A 579 1.92 -12.61 -26.73
N ALA A 580 1.38 -12.55 -25.51
CA ALA A 580 1.74 -11.50 -24.56
C ALA A 580 3.21 -11.60 -24.13
N GLN A 581 3.71 -12.83 -23.98
CA GLN A 581 5.10 -13.07 -23.57
C GLN A 581 6.08 -12.61 -24.63
N LYS A 582 5.83 -12.89 -25.91
CA LYS A 582 6.70 -12.45 -27.01
C LYS A 582 6.68 -10.94 -27.19
N TYR A 583 5.51 -10.32 -27.15
CA TYR A 583 5.40 -8.87 -27.23
C TYR A 583 6.16 -8.21 -26.06
N GLN A 584 5.94 -8.68 -24.83
CA GLN A 584 6.62 -8.19 -23.64
C GLN A 584 8.16 -8.34 -23.74
N ALA A 585 8.65 -9.47 -24.24
CA ALA A 585 10.08 -9.71 -24.44
C ALA A 585 10.67 -8.81 -25.53
N ALA A 586 9.95 -8.58 -26.63
CA ALA A 586 10.39 -7.71 -27.71
C ALA A 586 10.54 -6.26 -27.26
N VAL A 587 9.58 -5.75 -26.47
CA VAL A 587 9.66 -4.39 -25.90
C VAL A 587 10.84 -4.28 -24.93
N GLN A 588 11.04 -5.25 -24.02
CA GLN A 588 12.19 -5.22 -23.11
C GLN A 588 13.53 -5.22 -23.86
N LYS A 589 13.66 -6.07 -24.87
CA LYS A 589 14.86 -6.12 -25.71
C LYS A 589 15.11 -4.80 -26.41
N LEU A 590 14.07 -4.14 -26.91
CA LEU A 590 14.19 -2.82 -27.53
C LEU A 590 14.67 -1.76 -26.51
N MET A 591 14.14 -1.76 -25.30
CA MET A 591 14.58 -0.82 -24.25
C MET A 591 16.02 -1.09 -23.80
N ASP A 592 16.44 -2.36 -23.75
CA ASP A 592 17.83 -2.74 -23.51
C ASP A 592 18.77 -2.22 -24.61
N ASP A 593 18.36 -2.35 -25.88
CA ASP A 593 19.12 -1.82 -27.02
C ASP A 593 19.27 -0.29 -26.91
N ILE A 594 18.17 0.44 -26.60
CA ILE A 594 18.17 1.89 -26.42
C ILE A 594 19.14 2.28 -25.30
N TYR A 595 19.07 1.61 -24.16
CA TYR A 595 19.94 1.89 -23.03
C TYR A 595 21.42 1.65 -23.36
N ALA A 596 21.73 0.53 -24.02
CA ALA A 596 23.09 0.19 -24.42
C ALA A 596 23.69 1.25 -25.38
N ASP A 597 22.92 1.69 -26.38
CA ASP A 597 23.37 2.73 -27.30
C ASP A 597 23.51 4.09 -26.61
N THR A 598 22.61 4.41 -25.67
CA THR A 598 22.69 5.66 -24.90
C THR A 598 23.97 5.70 -24.04
N LEU A 599 24.34 4.58 -23.40
CA LEU A 599 25.61 4.47 -22.68
C LEU A 599 26.82 4.63 -23.61
N ALA A 600 26.77 4.03 -24.80
CA ALA A 600 27.84 4.15 -25.79
C ALA A 600 28.01 5.60 -26.30
N ILE A 601 26.92 6.36 -26.45
CA ILE A 601 26.95 7.72 -27.00
C ILE A 601 27.42 8.75 -25.97
N PHE A 602 26.94 8.66 -24.72
CA PHE A 602 27.24 9.66 -23.69
C PHE A 602 28.41 9.28 -22.77
N ASN A 603 28.78 7.99 -22.68
CA ASN A 603 29.93 7.49 -21.91
C ASN A 603 30.02 8.08 -20.47
N ASN A 604 28.90 8.11 -19.75
CA ASN A 604 28.74 8.84 -18.50
C ASN A 604 28.27 7.96 -17.33
N GLY A 605 28.13 6.65 -17.52
CA GLY A 605 27.64 5.72 -16.50
C GLY A 605 26.23 6.00 -15.99
N GLN A 606 25.38 6.68 -16.78
CA GLN A 606 23.99 6.98 -16.40
C GLN A 606 23.21 5.69 -16.10
N LYS A 607 22.19 5.81 -15.24
CA LYS A 607 21.27 4.72 -14.92
C LYS A 607 20.32 4.46 -16.10
N ARG A 608 19.56 3.37 -16.03
CA ARG A 608 18.50 3.09 -17.01
C ARG A 608 17.43 4.20 -16.98
N PRO A 609 16.97 4.71 -18.13
CA PRO A 609 15.86 5.66 -18.18
C PRO A 609 14.57 5.02 -17.64
N ALA A 610 13.68 5.84 -17.08
CA ALA A 610 12.32 5.39 -16.79
C ALA A 610 11.56 5.14 -18.08
N VAL A 611 10.91 3.98 -18.22
CA VAL A 611 10.11 3.65 -19.41
C VAL A 611 8.64 3.86 -19.10
N PHE A 612 7.99 4.76 -19.82
CA PHE A 612 6.56 5.01 -19.69
C PHE A 612 5.80 4.29 -20.80
N ILE A 613 4.80 3.49 -20.42
CA ILE A 613 3.97 2.71 -21.33
C ILE A 613 2.58 3.34 -21.41
N ALA A 614 2.14 3.64 -22.63
CA ALA A 614 0.73 3.84 -22.92
C ALA A 614 0.13 2.56 -23.48
N GLN A 615 -1.06 2.18 -22.99
CA GLN A 615 -1.70 0.94 -23.43
C GLN A 615 -2.38 1.15 -24.79
N ALA A 616 -2.04 0.30 -25.76
CA ALA A 616 -2.79 0.21 -26.99
C ALA A 616 -4.18 -0.35 -26.68
N GLY A 617 -5.23 0.29 -27.20
CA GLY A 617 -6.61 -0.05 -26.88
C GLY A 617 -7.60 0.54 -27.87
N GLY A 618 -8.88 0.54 -27.49
CA GLY A 618 -9.96 1.05 -28.35
C GLY A 618 -10.04 0.28 -29.67
N ALA A 619 -10.34 0.99 -30.76
CA ALA A 619 -10.65 0.40 -32.06
C ALA A 619 -9.53 -0.47 -32.65
N PHE A 620 -8.32 -0.42 -32.10
CA PHE A 620 -7.15 -1.18 -32.57
C PHE A 620 -6.99 -2.55 -31.89
N THR A 621 -7.76 -2.82 -30.84
CA THR A 621 -7.70 -4.09 -30.11
C THR A 621 -8.13 -5.28 -30.97
N THR A 622 -7.60 -6.48 -30.66
CA THR A 622 -8.02 -7.76 -31.26
C THR A 622 -8.28 -8.85 -30.23
N ASP A 623 -9.42 -9.52 -30.40
CA ASP A 623 -9.86 -10.61 -29.52
C ASP A 623 -9.18 -11.94 -29.85
N ALA A 624 -8.71 -12.08 -31.10
CA ALA A 624 -8.15 -13.33 -31.65
C ALA A 624 -6.91 -13.83 -30.90
N THR A 625 -6.22 -12.92 -30.23
CA THR A 625 -4.98 -13.16 -29.48
C THR A 625 -5.16 -12.98 -27.97
N ASN A 626 -6.40 -13.01 -27.47
CA ASN A 626 -6.71 -12.74 -26.07
C ASN A 626 -6.14 -11.41 -25.55
N LEU A 627 -6.25 -10.33 -26.34
CA LEU A 627 -5.76 -9.00 -25.97
C LEU A 627 -4.25 -8.95 -25.66
N HIS A 628 -3.43 -9.81 -26.29
CA HIS A 628 -2.02 -10.03 -25.94
C HIS A 628 -1.16 -8.77 -25.73
N VAL A 629 -1.28 -7.75 -26.58
CA VAL A 629 -0.52 -6.49 -26.46
C VAL A 629 -0.87 -5.73 -25.18
N GLY A 630 -2.15 -5.46 -24.96
CA GLY A 630 -2.66 -4.79 -23.76
C GLY A 630 -2.29 -5.56 -22.49
N GLN A 631 -2.41 -6.89 -22.50
CA GLN A 631 -1.95 -7.73 -21.38
C GLN A 631 -0.44 -7.61 -21.15
N ALA A 632 0.37 -7.65 -22.21
CA ALA A 632 1.82 -7.52 -22.11
C ALA A 632 2.24 -6.14 -21.57
N GLN A 633 1.58 -5.08 -22.01
CA GLN A 633 1.80 -3.72 -21.54
C GLN A 633 1.42 -3.56 -20.06
N LEU A 634 0.30 -4.17 -19.65
CA LEU A 634 -0.08 -4.24 -18.23
C LEU A 634 0.96 -5.01 -17.41
N ASN A 635 1.44 -6.15 -17.92
CA ASN A 635 2.49 -6.93 -17.25
C ASN A 635 3.79 -6.11 -17.09
N LEU A 636 4.21 -5.36 -18.13
CA LEU A 636 5.39 -4.50 -18.05
C LEU A 636 5.29 -3.54 -16.86
N VAL A 637 4.18 -2.80 -16.75
CA VAL A 637 4.04 -1.75 -15.73
C VAL A 637 3.69 -2.26 -14.33
N THR A 638 3.24 -3.52 -14.21
CA THR A 638 2.87 -4.12 -12.91
C THR A 638 3.88 -5.14 -12.38
N GLN A 639 4.72 -5.74 -13.24
CA GLN A 639 5.59 -6.85 -12.86
C GLN A 639 7.08 -6.61 -13.19
N VAL A 640 7.42 -5.54 -13.92
CA VAL A 640 8.80 -5.27 -14.33
C VAL A 640 9.26 -3.89 -13.83
N ASP A 641 10.36 -3.88 -13.09
CA ASP A 641 10.95 -2.66 -12.56
C ASP A 641 11.41 -1.69 -13.67
N GLY A 642 11.22 -0.39 -13.44
CA GLY A 642 11.60 0.67 -14.37
C GLY A 642 10.57 0.96 -15.47
N TYR A 643 9.47 0.19 -15.54
CA TYR A 643 8.34 0.43 -16.42
C TYR A 643 7.16 1.02 -15.64
N PHE A 644 6.57 2.09 -16.16
CA PHE A 644 5.55 2.87 -15.46
C PHE A 644 4.33 3.15 -16.37
N PRO A 645 3.12 3.18 -15.80
CA PRO A 645 1.91 3.44 -16.58
C PRO A 645 1.74 4.93 -16.88
N THR A 646 1.34 5.24 -18.11
CA THR A 646 0.72 6.52 -18.47
C THR A 646 -0.81 6.42 -18.46
N GLY A 647 -1.34 5.32 -19.00
CA GLY A 647 -2.78 5.07 -19.17
C GLY A 647 -3.09 4.45 -20.54
N PRO A 648 -4.34 4.04 -20.78
CA PRO A 648 -4.79 3.61 -22.09
C PRO A 648 -5.05 4.80 -23.03
N ASN A 649 -4.92 4.57 -24.34
CA ASN A 649 -5.09 5.63 -25.37
C ASN A 649 -6.55 5.94 -25.73
N TYR A 650 -7.51 5.09 -25.35
CA TYR A 650 -8.90 5.19 -25.80
C TYR A 650 -9.80 6.25 -25.14
N PRO A 651 -9.49 6.88 -23.98
CA PRO A 651 -10.50 7.70 -23.30
C PRO A 651 -10.61 9.13 -23.84
N VAL A 652 -9.79 9.51 -24.83
CA VAL A 652 -9.74 10.88 -25.36
C VAL A 652 -10.45 11.01 -26.70
N VAL A 653 -10.82 12.24 -27.04
CA VAL A 653 -11.40 12.56 -28.35
C VAL A 653 -10.46 12.16 -29.50
N ASN A 654 -11.06 11.67 -30.58
CA ASN A 654 -10.35 11.14 -31.74
C ASN A 654 -11.05 11.54 -33.04
N VAL A 655 -10.30 11.50 -34.14
CA VAL A 655 -10.85 11.62 -35.49
C VAL A 655 -11.38 10.26 -35.98
N PRO A 656 -12.13 10.18 -37.10
CA PRO A 656 -12.78 8.93 -37.54
C PRO A 656 -11.86 7.71 -37.70
N SER A 657 -10.57 7.91 -38.00
CA SER A 657 -9.57 6.84 -38.03
C SER A 657 -9.14 6.31 -36.65
N ALA A 658 -9.82 6.73 -35.59
CA ALA A 658 -9.55 6.47 -34.18
C ALA A 658 -8.21 7.00 -33.64
N HIS A 659 -7.47 7.79 -34.41
CA HIS A 659 -6.31 8.53 -33.89
C HIS A 659 -6.79 9.71 -33.05
N PRO A 660 -6.13 10.02 -31.92
CA PRO A 660 -6.42 11.24 -31.16
C PRO A 660 -6.39 12.46 -32.08
N ASP A 661 -7.33 13.39 -31.90
CA ASP A 661 -7.21 14.70 -32.54
C ASP A 661 -6.14 15.54 -31.82
N ASN A 662 -5.92 16.77 -32.25
CA ASN A 662 -4.99 17.68 -31.57
C ASN A 662 -5.32 17.89 -30.08
N ASN A 663 -6.60 17.97 -29.68
CA ASN A 663 -6.96 18.00 -28.26
C ASN A 663 -6.70 16.67 -27.56
N GLY A 664 -7.01 15.54 -28.20
CA GLY A 664 -6.76 14.21 -27.68
C GLY A 664 -5.27 13.97 -27.44
N TYR A 665 -4.40 14.42 -28.34
CA TYR A 665 -2.95 14.37 -28.15
C TYR A 665 -2.47 15.20 -26.98
N ARG A 666 -2.95 16.44 -26.86
CA ARG A 666 -2.64 17.28 -25.71
C ARG A 666 -3.13 16.67 -24.41
N TRP A 667 -4.35 16.13 -24.40
CA TRP A 667 -4.95 15.45 -23.26
C TRP A 667 -4.12 14.22 -22.84
N LEU A 668 -3.73 13.36 -23.78
CA LEU A 668 -2.78 12.27 -23.50
C LEU A 668 -1.43 12.80 -23.00
N GLY A 669 -0.99 13.97 -23.46
CA GLY A 669 0.18 14.68 -22.93
C GLY A 669 0.05 15.06 -21.46
N GLN A 670 -1.14 15.44 -21.03
CA GLN A 670 -1.41 15.75 -19.62
C GLN A 670 -1.37 14.48 -18.76
N TYR A 671 -1.86 13.34 -19.27
CA TYR A 671 -1.65 12.04 -18.63
C TYR A 671 -0.16 11.68 -18.52
N CYS A 672 0.60 11.82 -19.61
CA CYS A 672 2.05 11.62 -19.63
C CYS A 672 2.78 12.52 -18.62
N GLY A 673 2.56 13.83 -18.66
CA GLY A 673 3.25 14.80 -17.81
C GLY A 673 3.07 14.51 -16.31
N ARG A 674 1.85 14.14 -15.93
CA ARG A 674 1.52 13.71 -14.57
C ARG A 674 2.23 12.43 -14.15
N ALA A 675 2.27 11.42 -15.04
CA ALA A 675 2.98 10.17 -14.78
C ALA A 675 4.50 10.39 -14.69
N TRP A 676 5.07 11.17 -15.61
CA TRP A 676 6.49 11.49 -15.64
C TRP A 676 6.93 12.23 -14.38
N ALA A 677 6.16 13.25 -13.96
CA ALA A 677 6.45 14.00 -12.74
C ALA A 677 6.32 13.13 -11.48
N SER A 678 5.33 12.23 -11.43
CA SER A 678 5.17 11.32 -10.30
C SER A 678 6.44 10.50 -10.04
N VAL A 679 7.06 9.97 -11.09
CA VAL A 679 8.29 9.17 -10.95
C VAL A 679 9.54 10.04 -10.78
N LEU A 680 9.77 10.97 -11.71
CA LEU A 680 11.06 11.66 -11.84
C LEU A 680 11.21 12.89 -10.93
N VAL A 681 10.10 13.40 -10.40
CA VAL A 681 10.08 14.55 -9.50
C VAL A 681 9.66 14.10 -8.11
N HIS A 682 8.58 13.34 -7.99
CA HIS A 682 7.97 13.01 -6.70
C HIS A 682 8.40 11.66 -6.13
N GLY A 683 9.12 10.83 -6.89
CA GLY A 683 9.62 9.54 -6.42
C GLY A 683 8.50 8.58 -6.01
N ARG A 684 7.38 8.57 -6.74
CA ARG A 684 6.22 7.69 -6.49
C ARG A 684 5.72 7.04 -7.79
N ARG A 685 5.08 5.87 -7.69
CA ARG A 685 4.43 5.23 -8.85
C ARG A 685 3.27 6.11 -9.35
N PRO A 686 3.06 6.21 -10.67
CA PRO A 686 1.85 6.84 -11.21
C PRO A 686 0.59 6.06 -10.82
N ASN A 687 -0.55 6.76 -10.86
CA ASN A 687 -1.83 6.11 -10.66
C ASN A 687 -2.16 5.11 -11.79
N ILE A 688 -2.86 4.03 -11.46
CA ILE A 688 -3.29 3.01 -12.41
C ILE A 688 -4.59 2.35 -11.93
N VAL A 689 -5.43 1.92 -12.88
CA VAL A 689 -6.60 1.07 -12.65
C VAL A 689 -6.48 -0.17 -13.51
N TYR A 690 -6.54 -1.37 -12.92
CA TYR A 690 -6.48 -2.62 -13.67
C TYR A 690 -7.14 -3.79 -12.92
N PRO A 691 -7.61 -4.83 -13.62
CA PRO A 691 -8.13 -6.02 -12.97
C PRO A 691 -6.98 -6.93 -12.51
N ARG A 692 -6.98 -7.34 -11.24
CA ARG A 692 -5.90 -8.15 -10.65
C ARG A 692 -6.23 -9.63 -10.49
N ARG A 693 -7.51 -9.97 -10.35
CA ARG A 693 -7.96 -11.36 -10.15
C ARG A 693 -9.41 -11.51 -10.61
N ALA A 694 -9.77 -12.71 -11.06
CA ALA A 694 -11.14 -13.11 -11.31
C ALA A 694 -11.40 -14.48 -10.69
N THR A 695 -12.58 -14.68 -10.11
CA THR A 695 -13.05 -15.99 -9.62
C THR A 695 -14.43 -16.29 -10.16
N TRP A 696 -14.75 -17.57 -10.29
CA TRP A 696 -16.04 -18.05 -10.75
C TRP A 696 -16.59 -19.10 -9.78
N ASP A 697 -17.82 -18.89 -9.33
CA ASP A 697 -18.57 -19.84 -8.52
C ASP A 697 -19.46 -20.70 -9.45
N ALA A 698 -19.25 -22.01 -9.42
CA ALA A 698 -19.95 -22.97 -10.26
C ALA A 698 -21.39 -23.25 -9.81
N GLU A 699 -21.72 -23.02 -8.54
CA GLU A 699 -23.06 -23.20 -7.99
C GLU A 699 -23.96 -22.00 -8.32
N THR A 700 -23.42 -20.78 -8.19
CA THR A 700 -24.18 -19.54 -8.42
C THR A 700 -24.04 -18.98 -9.84
N ASN A 701 -23.09 -19.51 -10.64
CA ASN A 701 -22.68 -18.96 -11.93
C ASN A 701 -22.19 -17.51 -11.87
N GLU A 702 -21.74 -17.04 -10.70
CA GLU A 702 -21.25 -15.68 -10.53
C GLU A 702 -19.75 -15.58 -10.79
N ILE A 703 -19.35 -14.54 -11.51
CA ILE A 703 -17.97 -14.09 -11.68
C ILE A 703 -17.77 -12.88 -10.79
N ILE A 704 -16.72 -12.92 -9.98
CA ILE A 704 -16.27 -11.76 -9.19
C ILE A 704 -14.89 -11.35 -9.70
N ILE A 705 -14.76 -10.07 -10.05
CA ILE A 705 -13.55 -9.47 -10.60
C ILE A 705 -13.04 -8.45 -9.59
N ASP A 706 -11.82 -8.69 -9.13
CA ASP A 706 -11.08 -7.81 -8.25
C ASP A 706 -10.27 -6.83 -9.10
N PHE A 707 -10.48 -5.55 -8.86
CA PHE A 707 -9.68 -4.48 -9.43
C PHE A 707 -8.68 -3.95 -8.41
N MET A 708 -7.66 -3.27 -8.93
CA MET A 708 -6.77 -2.44 -8.17
C MET A 708 -6.86 -1.03 -8.74
N SER A 709 -6.97 -0.04 -7.86
CA SER A 709 -6.87 1.37 -8.20
C SER A 709 -6.01 2.08 -7.17
N THR A 710 -4.94 2.73 -7.64
CA THR A 710 -4.10 3.57 -6.77
C THR A 710 -4.62 5.00 -6.67
N GLY A 711 -5.70 5.37 -7.37
CA GLY A 711 -6.30 6.71 -7.29
C GLY A 711 -7.50 6.82 -6.37
N GLY A 712 -8.17 5.71 -6.06
CA GLY A 712 -9.46 5.68 -5.36
C GLY A 712 -10.47 4.70 -5.93
N ALA A 713 -11.75 4.85 -5.58
CA ALA A 713 -12.76 3.90 -6.03
C ALA A 713 -12.89 3.90 -7.55
N ILE A 714 -13.15 2.72 -8.10
CA ILE A 714 -13.57 2.59 -9.48
C ILE A 714 -15.03 3.02 -9.59
N SER A 715 -15.35 3.69 -10.68
CA SER A 715 -16.69 4.14 -11.03
C SER A 715 -16.90 4.03 -12.53
N GLU A 716 -18.15 4.15 -12.96
CA GLU A 716 -18.49 4.17 -14.37
C GLU A 716 -17.87 5.40 -15.07
N GLY A 717 -17.34 5.18 -16.27
CA GLY A 717 -16.77 6.18 -17.15
C GLY A 717 -17.30 6.08 -18.57
N HIS A 718 -17.31 7.22 -19.26
CA HIS A 718 -17.75 7.33 -20.65
C HIS A 718 -16.60 7.77 -21.54
N PRO A 719 -15.82 6.83 -22.13
CA PRO A 719 -14.73 7.19 -23.04
C PRO A 719 -15.28 7.81 -24.33
N PHE A 720 -14.43 8.50 -25.08
CA PHE A 720 -14.85 9.13 -26.33
C PHE A 720 -14.69 8.19 -27.53
N ASP A 721 -15.71 8.21 -28.40
CA ASP A 721 -15.60 7.76 -29.79
C ASP A 721 -16.03 8.93 -30.70
N GLY A 722 -15.10 9.35 -31.54
CA GLY A 722 -15.07 10.68 -32.11
C GLY A 722 -14.99 11.76 -31.03
N PHE A 723 -15.97 12.65 -31.06
CA PHE A 723 -16.15 13.75 -30.12
C PHE A 723 -17.34 13.53 -29.17
N THR A 724 -17.83 12.29 -29.08
CA THR A 724 -19.01 11.92 -28.29
C THR A 724 -18.64 10.92 -27.20
N PRO A 725 -19.01 11.17 -25.93
CA PRO A 725 -18.87 10.19 -24.85
C PRO A 725 -19.76 8.96 -25.10
N GLN A 726 -19.23 7.77 -24.85
CA GLN A 726 -19.91 6.49 -25.08
C GLN A 726 -20.27 5.78 -23.78
N VAL A 727 -21.46 5.18 -23.74
CA VAL A 727 -21.81 4.19 -22.71
C VAL A 727 -21.27 2.84 -23.17
N VAL A 728 -20.52 2.17 -22.30
CA VAL A 728 -19.84 0.91 -22.62
C VAL A 728 -20.65 -0.26 -22.05
N ALA A 729 -21.03 -1.23 -22.88
CA ALA A 729 -21.81 -2.38 -22.44
C ALA A 729 -21.05 -3.22 -21.42
N ASN A 730 -21.72 -3.68 -20.37
CA ASN A 730 -21.09 -4.49 -19.30
C ASN A 730 -19.80 -3.84 -18.74
N LEU A 731 -19.66 -2.51 -18.79
CA LEU A 731 -18.45 -1.78 -18.41
C LEU A 731 -17.18 -2.20 -19.19
N GLY A 732 -17.32 -2.87 -20.33
CA GLY A 732 -16.24 -3.43 -21.15
C GLY A 732 -15.83 -4.86 -20.77
N ILE A 733 -16.60 -5.53 -19.91
CA ILE A 733 -16.32 -6.89 -19.41
C ILE A 733 -16.99 -7.94 -20.29
N SER A 734 -16.24 -8.97 -20.64
CA SER A 734 -16.71 -10.16 -21.36
C SER A 734 -16.12 -11.44 -20.78
N ALA A 735 -16.73 -12.59 -21.05
CA ALA A 735 -16.22 -13.88 -20.63
C ALA A 735 -16.29 -14.89 -21.78
N LYS A 736 -15.37 -15.85 -21.82
CA LYS A 736 -15.42 -16.96 -22.77
C LYS A 736 -14.91 -18.27 -22.16
N TYR A 737 -15.37 -19.39 -22.71
CA TYR A 737 -14.83 -20.72 -22.40
C TYR A 737 -14.44 -21.42 -23.70
N GLY A 738 -13.15 -21.74 -23.86
CA GLY A 738 -12.60 -22.10 -25.16
C GLY A 738 -12.79 -20.97 -26.18
N SER A 739 -13.44 -21.26 -27.30
CA SER A 739 -13.80 -20.27 -28.33
C SER A 739 -15.19 -19.65 -28.14
N ALA A 740 -16.01 -20.17 -27.21
CA ALA A 740 -17.38 -19.73 -27.03
C ALA A 740 -17.44 -18.50 -26.11
N VAL A 741 -17.95 -17.39 -26.63
CA VAL A 741 -18.28 -16.19 -25.83
C VAL A 741 -19.51 -16.48 -24.98
N LEU A 742 -19.43 -16.16 -23.69
CA LEU A 742 -20.49 -16.37 -22.72
C LEU A 742 -21.28 -15.07 -22.52
N THR A 743 -22.59 -15.17 -22.46
CA THR A 743 -23.46 -14.02 -22.18
C THR A 743 -23.40 -13.68 -20.69
N LEU A 744 -23.08 -12.41 -20.41
CA LEU A 744 -23.14 -11.85 -19.06
C LEU A 744 -24.53 -11.23 -18.79
N SER A 745 -24.90 -11.24 -17.52
CA SER A 745 -26.06 -10.54 -16.97
C SER A 745 -25.69 -9.95 -15.61
N ASP A 746 -26.46 -8.97 -15.12
CA ASP A 746 -26.31 -8.42 -13.77
C ASP A 746 -24.88 -7.92 -13.45
N VAL A 747 -24.26 -7.24 -14.42
CA VAL A 747 -22.93 -6.65 -14.28
C VAL A 747 -23.02 -5.38 -13.45
N ARG A 748 -22.38 -5.38 -12.28
CA ARG A 748 -22.54 -4.29 -11.30
C ARG A 748 -21.28 -4.09 -10.45
N LEU A 749 -21.01 -2.84 -10.08
CA LEU A 749 -20.06 -2.50 -9.03
C LEU A 749 -20.65 -2.98 -7.69
N VAL A 750 -19.92 -3.81 -6.95
CA VAL A 750 -20.33 -4.36 -5.64
C VAL A 750 -19.45 -3.89 -4.48
N GLY A 751 -18.46 -3.07 -4.78
CA GLY A 751 -17.52 -2.46 -3.84
C GLY A 751 -16.73 -1.33 -4.52
N ALA A 752 -15.80 -0.71 -3.78
CA ALA A 752 -14.94 0.35 -4.29
C ALA A 752 -13.96 -0.11 -5.38
N MET A 753 -13.61 -1.40 -5.42
CA MET A 753 -12.69 -2.01 -6.39
C MET A 753 -13.15 -3.41 -6.83
N THR A 754 -14.45 -3.70 -6.76
CA THR A 754 -14.98 -5.05 -7.01
C THR A 754 -16.19 -5.01 -7.95
N VAL A 755 -16.18 -5.85 -8.97
CA VAL A 755 -17.30 -6.03 -9.92
C VAL A 755 -17.81 -7.45 -9.86
N ALA A 756 -19.13 -7.63 -9.84
CA ALA A 756 -19.78 -8.92 -9.98
C ALA A 756 -20.56 -8.99 -11.31
N ALA A 757 -20.61 -10.19 -11.90
CA ALA A 757 -21.37 -10.48 -13.11
C ALA A 757 -21.87 -11.92 -13.09
N LYS A 758 -23.05 -12.21 -13.63
CA LYS A 758 -23.61 -13.57 -13.73
C LYS A 758 -23.50 -14.12 -15.14
N LEU A 759 -23.12 -15.39 -15.25
CA LEU A 759 -23.18 -16.15 -16.50
C LEU A 759 -24.60 -16.67 -16.74
N VAL A 760 -25.15 -16.39 -17.93
CA VAL A 760 -26.45 -16.93 -18.33
C VAL A 760 -26.41 -18.46 -18.50
N THR A 761 -25.26 -18.99 -18.91
CA THR A 761 -25.03 -20.43 -19.11
C THR A 761 -23.78 -20.87 -18.34
N THR A 762 -23.88 -21.95 -17.57
CA THR A 762 -22.76 -22.57 -16.85
C THR A 762 -21.74 -23.14 -17.85
N PRO A 763 -20.48 -22.67 -17.87
CA PRO A 763 -19.42 -23.29 -18.65
C PRO A 763 -18.93 -24.60 -17.99
N ALA A 764 -18.24 -25.44 -18.76
CA ALA A 764 -17.69 -26.72 -18.25
C ALA A 764 -16.49 -26.55 -17.30
N GLY A 765 -16.01 -25.33 -17.12
CA GLY A 765 -14.95 -24.96 -16.20
C GLY A 765 -14.75 -23.45 -16.16
N PRO A 766 -13.77 -22.96 -15.39
CA PRO A 766 -13.58 -21.53 -15.18
C PRO A 766 -13.39 -20.75 -16.48
N PRO A 767 -14.20 -19.72 -16.76
CA PRO A 767 -14.07 -18.93 -17.97
C PRO A 767 -12.84 -18.00 -17.95
N LEU A 768 -12.38 -17.64 -19.14
CA LEU A 768 -11.45 -16.53 -19.35
C LEU A 768 -12.25 -15.22 -19.37
N VAL A 769 -11.99 -14.35 -18.39
CA VAL A 769 -12.55 -13.00 -18.32
C VAL A 769 -11.68 -12.06 -19.14
N GLN A 770 -12.28 -11.26 -20.00
CA GLN A 770 -11.58 -10.29 -20.84
C GLN A 770 -12.20 -8.91 -20.70
N ILE A 771 -11.35 -7.90 -20.52
CA ILE A 771 -11.75 -6.51 -20.31
C ILE A 771 -11.21 -5.67 -21.47
N GLY A 772 -12.11 -4.97 -22.17
CA GLY A 772 -11.79 -4.17 -23.35
C GLY A 772 -11.71 -4.98 -24.64
N THR A 773 -12.67 -5.88 -24.89
CA THR A 773 -12.73 -6.64 -26.15
C THR A 773 -13.26 -5.80 -27.30
N LYS A 774 -12.81 -6.11 -28.52
CA LYS A 774 -13.25 -5.43 -29.74
C LYS A 774 -14.69 -5.77 -30.09
N ALA A 775 -15.07 -7.04 -29.98
CA ALA A 775 -16.40 -7.51 -30.39
C ALA A 775 -17.54 -6.94 -29.54
N LEU A 776 -17.30 -6.62 -28.26
CA LEU A 776 -18.32 -6.08 -27.36
C LEU A 776 -18.45 -4.57 -27.51
N ASP A 777 -17.35 -3.83 -27.27
CA ASP A 777 -17.37 -2.37 -27.17
C ASP A 777 -16.22 -1.70 -27.94
N ASN A 778 -15.80 -2.28 -29.06
CA ASN A 778 -14.73 -1.75 -29.89
C ASN A 778 -13.43 -1.46 -29.10
N GLY A 779 -13.14 -2.27 -28.06
CA GLY A 779 -11.95 -2.13 -27.22
C GLY A 779 -12.00 -1.00 -26.18
N TYR A 780 -13.14 -0.34 -26.00
CA TYR A 780 -13.37 0.64 -24.95
C TYR A 780 -13.68 -0.04 -23.61
N ILE A 781 -13.37 0.63 -22.50
CA ILE A 781 -13.67 0.14 -21.14
C ILE A 781 -14.37 1.27 -20.38
N GLY A 782 -15.46 0.94 -19.68
CA GLY A 782 -16.31 1.88 -18.97
C GLY A 782 -15.96 2.04 -17.49
N LEU A 783 -14.73 1.71 -17.09
CA LEU A 783 -14.25 1.76 -15.71
C LEU A 783 -13.11 2.77 -15.58
N ARG A 784 -13.22 3.64 -14.58
CA ARG A 784 -12.22 4.66 -14.25
C ARG A 784 -12.16 4.91 -12.75
N CYS A 785 -11.08 5.53 -12.29
CA CYS A 785 -11.02 6.21 -11.01
C CYS A 785 -11.02 7.71 -11.24
N ALA A 786 -11.84 8.44 -10.47
CA ALA A 786 -11.89 9.89 -10.58
C ALA A 786 -10.55 10.53 -10.18
N SER A 787 -10.10 11.55 -10.90
CA SER A 787 -8.92 12.32 -10.52
C SER A 787 -9.29 13.68 -9.96
N ARG A 788 -8.70 14.05 -8.83
CA ARG A 788 -8.78 15.42 -8.28
C ARG A 788 -7.86 16.42 -8.98
N MET A 789 -6.96 15.96 -9.85
CA MET A 789 -6.00 16.83 -10.52
C MET A 789 -6.66 17.60 -11.65
N THR A 790 -6.41 18.92 -11.65
CA THR A 790 -6.81 19.80 -12.75
C THR A 790 -5.67 19.91 -13.74
N SER A 791 -5.95 19.68 -15.02
CA SER A 791 -4.99 19.91 -16.10
C SER A 791 -4.64 21.41 -16.21
N PRO A 792 -3.34 21.80 -16.26
CA PRO A 792 -2.93 23.18 -16.54
C PRO A 792 -3.29 23.67 -17.94
N GLU A 793 -3.58 22.76 -18.88
CA GLU A 793 -4.01 23.10 -20.23
C GLU A 793 -5.50 22.89 -20.43
N THR A 794 -6.07 23.57 -21.41
CA THR A 794 -7.52 23.56 -21.65
C THR A 794 -7.84 23.13 -23.07
N TYR A 795 -9.01 22.50 -23.20
CA TYR A 795 -9.55 22.08 -24.48
C TYR A 795 -9.78 23.31 -25.38
N THR A 796 -9.16 23.31 -26.56
CA THR A 796 -9.13 24.47 -27.46
C THR A 796 -9.74 24.12 -28.80
N PHE A 797 -10.60 25.01 -29.30
CA PHE A 797 -11.14 24.91 -30.66
C PHE A 797 -10.68 26.10 -31.51
N ILE A 798 -10.04 25.80 -32.65
CA ILE A 798 -9.53 26.79 -33.58
C ILE A 798 -10.33 26.70 -34.90
N PRO A 799 -11.30 27.60 -35.12
CA PRO A 799 -12.09 27.55 -36.34
C PRO A 799 -11.21 27.81 -37.57
N ASN A 800 -11.49 27.09 -38.66
CA ASN A 800 -10.81 27.25 -39.96
C ASN A 800 -9.30 26.98 -39.96
N ALA A 801 -8.81 26.13 -39.06
CA ALA A 801 -7.39 25.72 -39.01
C ALA A 801 -7.17 24.25 -39.38
N GLY A 802 -8.14 23.59 -40.01
CA GLY A 802 -8.08 22.15 -40.32
C GLY A 802 -8.44 21.23 -39.16
N GLN A 803 -8.84 21.79 -38.02
CA GLN A 803 -9.44 21.02 -36.93
C GLN A 803 -10.81 20.49 -37.34
N ASP A 804 -11.17 19.29 -36.88
CA ASP A 804 -12.50 18.73 -37.16
C ASP A 804 -13.59 19.66 -36.60
N PRO A 805 -14.60 20.07 -37.39
CA PRO A 805 -15.70 20.89 -36.88
C PRO A 805 -16.43 20.28 -35.68
N ALA A 806 -16.47 18.95 -35.56
CA ALA A 806 -17.05 18.24 -34.42
C ALA A 806 -16.22 18.37 -33.13
N ALA A 807 -14.96 18.82 -33.21
CA ALA A 807 -14.13 19.16 -32.06
C ALA A 807 -14.65 20.39 -31.31
N ASN A 808 -15.59 21.16 -31.86
CA ASN A 808 -16.26 22.24 -31.11
C ASN A 808 -17.29 21.67 -30.13
N VAL A 809 -16.82 20.97 -29.09
CA VAL A 809 -17.65 20.34 -28.07
C VAL A 809 -17.94 21.36 -26.96
N PRO A 810 -19.17 21.91 -26.84
CA PRO A 810 -19.44 23.03 -25.92
C PRO A 810 -19.20 22.72 -24.45
N THR A 811 -19.26 21.43 -24.07
CA THR A 811 -19.00 20.99 -22.71
C THR A 811 -17.51 20.89 -22.38
N LEU A 812 -16.63 20.89 -23.38
CA LEU A 812 -15.17 20.79 -23.21
C LEU A 812 -14.45 22.11 -23.50
N VAL A 813 -14.84 22.85 -24.54
CA VAL A 813 -14.13 24.07 -24.98
C VAL A 813 -13.92 25.06 -23.83
N GLY A 814 -12.66 25.46 -23.62
CA GLY A 814 -12.23 26.37 -22.57
C GLY A 814 -12.10 25.75 -21.18
N LYS A 815 -12.34 24.44 -21.03
CA LYS A 815 -12.22 23.73 -19.76
C LYS A 815 -10.93 22.90 -19.68
N PRO A 816 -10.39 22.67 -18.48
CA PRO A 816 -9.30 21.71 -18.27
C PRO A 816 -9.65 20.32 -18.79
N TYR A 817 -8.64 19.59 -19.25
CA TYR A 817 -8.79 18.17 -19.57
C TYR A 817 -9.07 17.35 -18.31
N ASN A 818 -9.97 16.36 -18.40
CA ASN A 818 -10.27 15.45 -17.29
C ASN A 818 -9.17 14.40 -17.17
N LEU A 819 -8.53 14.28 -16.01
CA LEU A 819 -7.41 13.37 -15.80
C LEU A 819 -7.77 12.07 -15.05
N ASP A 820 -9.02 11.62 -15.13
CA ASP A 820 -9.45 10.34 -14.55
C ASP A 820 -8.53 9.18 -14.99
N ASP A 821 -8.24 8.27 -14.08
CA ASP A 821 -7.39 7.10 -14.33
C ASP A 821 -8.25 5.97 -14.91
N TRP A 822 -8.02 5.63 -16.18
CA TRP A 822 -8.84 4.66 -16.91
C TRP A 822 -8.34 3.23 -16.76
N CYS A 823 -9.28 2.28 -16.72
CA CYS A 823 -8.96 0.87 -16.58
C CYS A 823 -8.20 0.33 -17.79
N TRP A 824 -7.16 -0.45 -17.51
CA TRP A 824 -6.34 -1.14 -18.51
C TRP A 824 -7.01 -2.43 -18.98
N ALA A 825 -6.90 -2.70 -20.28
CA ALA A 825 -7.34 -3.96 -20.89
C ALA A 825 -6.52 -5.14 -20.37
N ALA A 826 -7.18 -6.27 -20.15
CA ALA A 826 -6.56 -7.48 -19.63
C ALA A 826 -7.37 -8.74 -19.98
N SER A 827 -6.70 -9.88 -19.92
CA SER A 827 -7.30 -11.21 -19.98
C SER A 827 -6.91 -12.00 -18.73
N LEU A 828 -7.90 -12.38 -17.92
CA LEU A 828 -7.73 -13.08 -16.65
C LEU A 828 -8.41 -14.45 -16.69
N GLN A 829 -7.63 -15.50 -16.55
CA GLN A 829 -8.21 -16.83 -16.31
C GLN A 829 -8.86 -16.82 -14.92
N SER A 830 -10.17 -17.05 -14.84
CA SER A 830 -10.82 -17.13 -13.53
C SER A 830 -10.45 -18.42 -12.80
N GLU A 831 -10.45 -18.34 -11.47
CA GLU A 831 -10.27 -19.46 -10.56
C GLU A 831 -11.65 -19.95 -10.06
N GLN A 832 -11.85 -21.27 -9.99
CA GLN A 832 -13.05 -21.83 -9.36
C GLN A 832 -12.97 -21.67 -7.83
N ILE A 833 -14.06 -21.23 -7.21
CA ILE A 833 -14.18 -21.14 -5.75
C ILE A 833 -15.27 -22.06 -5.20
#